data_AF-A0A453JQY0-F1
#
_entry.id   AF-A0A453JQY0-F1
#
_cell.length_a   1.000
_cell.length_b   1.000
_cell.length_c   1.000
_cell.angle_alpha   90.00
_cell.angle_beta   90.00
_cell.angle_gamma   90.00
#
_symmetry.space_group_name_H-M   'P 1'
#
loop_
_entity.id
_entity.type
_entity.pdbx_description
1 polymer ?
#
loop_
_entity_poly.entity_id
_entity_poly.type
_entity_poly.pdbx_seq_one_letter_code
_entity_poly.pdbx_strand_id
1 'polypeptide(L)'
;SPPARHLLAAFPPKKKKTSSPAGPLRAPRFPTSARRPSMAAAAVGISRTSAAGAGSTNSSEFRFFLSCDISLPLTFRVLQAPIPPPAQDGLDKKVSELFVECKLYIDGIQFGLPVNTRLESSGPPYCWNELITLCTKYRDLTSLAQLAFTVWDVSSGEGKSVVGGATIFLFNSKKQLKTGKQKLQLWPQKEADGRVPTTTPGKVPKNERGEIERLERLVNKYERGQIQHVDWLDRLAFSAIDKVKEKECERLENSFPSLVVEFCSFEHRVVFQESGANFYAPTPVSLSNELVTVWDPELGRTNPSEHKQLKLARSLTRGIIDKDLKPSSNERKSLQRIIKCPPTRTILPDEKQLVWKFRFSLMSEKKALTKFLRSVDWSDIQEAKQAVELIGKWETIDVADALELLSSDFKSEEVRAYAVSVLERADDEELQCYLLQLVQALRFERSDKSRLAHFLVNRALSNIEIASFLRWYVVVELHDHAYAKRYYSTYDMLEDEMMKMVAREDGDEDGFRLWQSLSRQTELTAQLCSIMKDVRNTRGNAEKKIEKLRQLLSGVHSELTHFDEPIRSPLAPTLLLTGVVPQESSIFKSSLIPLRLTFKTANGGTSKMIFKKGDDLRQDQLVIQMVSLMDRLLKLENMDLHLTPYQVLATGQDEGMVEFIPSSPLAQIISEHRSITSYLQKFHPDEDGPFGITAQCLETFIKSCAGYSVITYIMGVGDRHLDNLLIRDDGCLFHVDFGFILGRDPKPFPPPMKLCKEMVEAMGGTER
;
A
#
# COMPACT_ATOMS: atom_id res chain seq x y z
N SER A 1 -39.28 45.66 16.00
CA SER A 1 -40.25 45.41 17.08
C SER A 1 -40.45 43.91 17.24
N PRO A 2 -40.64 43.39 18.49
CA PRO A 2 -40.95 41.98 18.81
C PRO A 2 -42.49 41.73 18.71
N PRO A 3 -43.11 40.61 19.16
CA PRO A 3 -42.65 39.44 19.97
C PRO A 3 -43.03 38.06 19.34
N ALA A 4 -43.03 36.88 19.97
CA ALA A 4 -42.96 36.44 21.39
C ALA A 4 -42.33 35.01 21.51
N ARG A 5 -41.53 34.66 22.55
CA ARG A 5 -41.88 34.03 23.86
C ARG A 5 -42.25 32.53 23.78
N HIS A 6 -41.98 31.63 24.74
CA HIS A 6 -41.31 31.58 26.07
C HIS A 6 -41.27 30.08 26.52
N LEU A 7 -40.52 29.47 27.46
CA LEU A 7 -39.47 29.65 28.52
C LEU A 7 -38.79 28.23 28.65
N LEU A 8 -37.85 27.77 29.50
CA LEU A 8 -36.85 28.13 30.56
C LEU A 8 -35.91 26.87 30.63
N ALA A 9 -34.76 26.73 31.32
CA ALA A 9 -33.92 27.50 32.26
C ALA A 9 -32.42 27.26 31.87
N ALA A 10 -31.35 27.17 32.69
CA ALA A 10 -31.06 27.29 34.12
C ALA A 10 -29.59 27.77 34.35
N PHE A 11 -29.23 28.10 35.60
CA PHE A 11 -27.93 28.68 36.06
C PHE A 11 -27.78 28.37 37.60
N PRO A 12 -26.78 28.83 38.43
CA PRO A 12 -25.99 30.06 38.32
C PRO A 12 -24.52 29.98 38.94
N PRO A 13 -23.82 31.03 39.46
CA PRO A 13 -22.45 31.34 38.99
C PRO A 13 -21.45 31.87 40.08
N LYS A 14 -20.32 32.52 39.68
CA LYS A 14 -19.63 33.72 40.29
C LYS A 14 -18.17 33.86 39.76
N LYS A 15 -17.46 35.01 39.75
CA LYS A 15 -17.80 36.46 39.55
C LYS A 15 -16.49 37.32 39.52
N LYS A 16 -16.22 38.08 38.42
CA LYS A 16 -15.50 39.41 38.38
C LYS A 16 -14.00 39.47 38.89
N LYS A 17 -13.13 40.48 38.65
CA LYS A 17 -13.17 41.81 37.99
C LYS A 17 -11.75 42.40 37.65
N THR A 18 -11.62 43.12 36.51
CA THR A 18 -10.82 44.37 36.21
C THR A 18 -9.28 44.57 36.41
N SER A 19 -8.68 45.13 35.32
CA SER A 19 -7.75 46.30 35.19
C SER A 19 -6.22 46.27 35.48
N SER A 20 -5.48 46.97 34.59
CA SER A 20 -4.06 47.41 34.57
C SER A 20 -3.90 48.87 35.11
N PRO A 21 -2.77 49.63 35.03
CA PRO A 21 -1.44 49.41 34.37
C PRO A 21 -0.16 49.93 35.14
N ALA A 22 0.99 49.92 34.43
CA ALA A 22 2.24 50.73 34.63
C ALA A 22 3.24 50.40 35.77
N GLY A 23 4.52 50.80 35.56
CA GLY A 23 5.67 50.73 36.52
C GLY A 23 6.08 52.13 37.05
N PRO A 24 7.29 52.39 37.64
CA PRO A 24 8.60 51.80 37.26
C PRO A 24 9.69 51.62 38.39
N LEU A 25 10.91 51.22 37.99
CA LEU A 25 12.27 51.51 38.55
C LEU A 25 12.78 50.99 39.94
N ARG A 26 13.96 50.33 39.86
CA ARG A 26 15.13 50.24 40.79
C ARG A 26 15.06 49.52 42.17
N ALA A 27 15.69 48.32 42.19
CA ALA A 27 16.71 47.78 43.14
C ALA A 27 16.54 47.84 44.67
N PRO A 28 16.83 46.73 45.36
CA PRO A 28 18.05 46.72 46.21
C PRO A 28 18.98 45.48 46.02
N ARG A 29 19.95 45.29 46.93
CA ARG A 29 21.22 44.53 46.79
C ARG A 29 21.15 43.02 47.10
N PHE A 30 22.23 42.32 46.71
CA PHE A 30 22.63 40.95 47.08
C PHE A 30 22.56 40.63 48.58
N PRO A 31 22.49 39.33 48.93
CA PRO A 31 23.68 38.69 49.51
C PRO A 31 24.26 37.53 48.68
N THR A 32 25.47 37.12 49.03
CA THR A 32 26.30 36.12 48.32
C THR A 32 26.25 34.71 48.92
N SER A 33 26.17 33.68 48.07
CA SER A 33 27.03 32.48 48.17
C SER A 33 26.92 31.64 46.89
N ALA A 34 27.93 30.82 46.60
CA ALA A 34 28.04 30.12 45.32
C ALA A 34 27.78 28.62 45.43
N ARG A 35 27.07 28.04 44.44
CA ARG A 35 27.16 26.62 44.05
C ARG A 35 26.92 26.49 42.54
N ARG A 36 27.64 25.54 41.91
CA ARG A 36 27.64 25.33 40.45
C ARG A 36 26.37 24.60 40.00
N PRO A 37 25.69 25.01 38.92
CA PRO A 37 24.73 24.16 38.24
C PRO A 37 25.46 23.15 37.33
N SER A 38 25.00 21.90 37.34
CA SER A 38 25.32 20.92 36.29
C SER A 38 24.35 21.10 35.11
N MET A 39 24.82 20.92 33.88
CA MET A 39 23.93 20.84 32.72
C MET A 39 23.40 19.42 32.56
N ALA A 40 22.11 19.23 32.87
CA ALA A 40 21.36 18.08 32.39
C ALA A 40 21.01 18.30 30.90
N ALA A 41 21.36 17.36 30.04
CA ALA A 41 20.92 17.38 28.64
C ALA A 41 19.47 16.87 28.55
N ALA A 42 18.62 17.57 27.81
CA ALA A 42 17.22 17.19 27.61
C ALA A 42 17.09 15.95 26.70
N ALA A 43 16.14 15.07 27.01
CA ALA A 43 15.89 13.87 26.23
C ALA A 43 15.14 14.19 24.93
N VAL A 44 15.71 13.79 23.79
CA VAL A 44 15.05 13.74 22.47
C VAL A 44 15.36 12.36 21.86
N GLY A 45 14.40 11.78 21.13
CA GLY A 45 14.35 10.35 20.84
C GLY A 45 15.52 9.78 20.02
N ILE A 46 16.14 8.73 20.55
CA ILE A 46 17.00 7.80 19.81
C ILE A 46 16.16 6.56 19.48
N SER A 47 16.00 6.24 18.20
CA SER A 47 15.29 5.03 17.76
C SER A 47 16.06 3.77 18.17
N ARG A 48 15.42 2.87 18.92
CA ARG A 48 16.02 1.62 19.39
C ARG A 48 15.87 0.51 18.34
N THR A 49 16.97 0.05 17.77
CA THR A 49 17.04 -1.16 16.93
C THR A 49 17.47 -2.36 17.77
N SER A 50 16.53 -2.99 18.45
CA SER A 50 16.77 -4.26 19.16
C SER A 50 16.69 -5.44 18.18
N ALA A 51 17.84 -6.06 17.86
CA ALA A 51 17.85 -7.37 17.23
C ALA A 51 17.42 -8.44 18.26
N ALA A 52 16.38 -9.20 17.96
CA ALA A 52 15.88 -10.28 18.81
C ALA A 52 16.22 -11.64 18.19
N GLY A 53 16.92 -12.52 18.91
CA GLY A 53 17.30 -13.83 18.36
C GLY A 53 18.27 -14.70 19.16
N ALA A 54 17.79 -15.22 20.31
CA ALA A 54 18.28 -16.45 20.99
C ALA A 54 19.75 -16.56 21.49
N GLY A 55 19.98 -17.52 22.41
CA GLY A 55 21.30 -18.07 22.73
C GLY A 55 22.01 -17.50 23.96
N SER A 56 21.89 -18.16 25.11
CA SER A 56 22.60 -17.77 26.34
C SER A 56 24.08 -18.20 26.33
N THR A 57 24.99 -17.26 26.11
CA THR A 57 26.39 -17.36 26.58
C THR A 57 26.86 -16.00 27.11
N ASN A 58 27.68 -15.99 28.17
CA ASN A 58 28.25 -14.76 28.73
C ASN A 58 29.35 -14.19 27.82
N SER A 59 28.95 -13.53 26.74
CA SER A 59 29.78 -12.56 26.04
C SER A 59 29.44 -11.15 26.52
N SER A 60 30.44 -10.28 26.69
CA SER A 60 30.18 -8.89 27.08
C SER A 60 29.56 -8.14 25.89
N GLU A 61 28.26 -7.87 25.97
CA GLU A 61 27.45 -7.23 24.91
C GLU A 61 28.10 -5.90 24.46
N PHE A 62 28.78 -5.94 23.32
CA PHE A 62 29.56 -4.81 22.80
C PHE A 62 28.63 -3.75 22.20
N ARG A 63 28.06 -2.90 23.06
CA ARG A 63 27.24 -1.75 22.64
C ARG A 63 28.08 -0.68 21.96
N PHE A 64 27.65 -0.27 20.76
CA PHE A 64 28.23 0.79 19.95
C PHE A 64 27.12 1.56 19.21
N PHE A 65 27.42 2.76 18.73
CA PHE A 65 26.58 3.53 17.82
C PHE A 65 27.19 3.50 16.41
N LEU A 66 26.36 3.54 15.36
CA LEU A 66 26.84 3.77 13.99
C LEU A 66 26.92 5.27 13.69
N SER A 67 27.86 5.69 12.86
CA SER A 67 27.98 7.10 12.44
C SER A 67 26.71 7.60 11.75
N CYS A 68 26.09 6.77 10.90
CA CYS A 68 24.86 7.09 10.17
C CYS A 68 23.66 7.41 11.08
N ASP A 69 23.63 6.87 12.31
CA ASP A 69 22.53 7.07 13.24
C ASP A 69 22.61 8.42 13.96
N ILE A 70 23.80 9.02 14.01
CA ILE A 70 24.08 10.26 14.74
C ILE A 70 23.71 11.47 13.88
N SER A 71 22.52 12.01 14.12
CA SER A 71 21.95 13.19 13.48
C SER A 71 22.49 14.54 13.99
N LEU A 72 23.40 14.52 14.98
CA LEU A 72 24.02 15.70 15.59
C LEU A 72 25.08 16.35 14.67
N PRO A 73 25.28 17.69 14.75
CA PRO A 73 26.34 18.38 14.04
C PRO A 73 27.73 18.00 14.59
N LEU A 74 28.73 17.97 13.71
CA LEU A 74 30.13 17.74 14.06
C LEU A 74 30.64 18.87 14.95
N THR A 75 31.00 18.53 16.18
CA THR A 75 31.38 19.47 17.25
C THR A 75 32.70 19.06 17.90
N PHE A 76 33.50 20.06 18.26
CA PHE A 76 34.79 19.88 18.93
C PHE A 76 35.22 21.18 19.63
N ARG A 77 36.05 21.07 20.67
CA ARG A 77 36.54 22.23 21.42
C ARG A 77 38.03 22.47 21.17
N VAL A 78 38.40 23.66 20.76
CA VAL A 78 39.81 24.09 20.68
C VAL A 78 40.21 24.59 22.07
N LEU A 79 41.09 23.85 22.76
CA LEU A 79 41.44 24.14 24.15
C LEU A 79 42.55 25.18 24.25
N GLN A 80 43.78 24.77 23.93
CA GLN A 80 44.98 25.59 24.14
C GLN A 80 46.12 25.21 23.18
N ALA A 81 47.06 26.12 22.96
CA ALA A 81 48.33 25.86 22.28
C ALA A 81 49.50 26.44 23.08
N PRO A 82 50.34 25.61 23.73
CA PRO A 82 51.61 26.04 24.32
C PRO A 82 52.64 26.29 23.19
N ILE A 83 52.52 27.44 22.54
CA ILE A 83 53.45 27.92 21.50
C ILE A 83 54.38 28.94 22.17
N PRO A 84 55.72 28.74 22.17
CA PRO A 84 56.64 29.74 22.70
C PRO A 84 56.58 31.03 21.86
N PRO A 85 56.86 32.20 22.46
CA PRO A 85 56.90 33.45 21.71
C PRO A 85 58.07 33.42 20.71
N PRO A 86 57.99 34.13 19.58
CA PRO A 86 59.09 34.22 18.63
C PRO A 86 60.32 34.83 19.30
N ALA A 87 61.50 34.26 19.03
CA ALA A 87 62.76 34.81 19.51
C ALA A 87 63.05 36.14 18.79
N GLN A 88 63.09 37.24 19.55
CA GLN A 88 63.48 38.57 19.08
C GLN A 88 64.44 39.21 20.09
N ASP A 89 65.61 39.61 19.62
CA ASP A 89 66.55 40.46 20.36
C ASP A 89 66.11 41.93 20.22
N GLY A 90 65.43 42.46 21.23
CA GLY A 90 65.01 43.86 21.23
C GLY A 90 64.12 44.26 22.41
N LEU A 91 64.17 45.55 22.79
CA LEU A 91 63.31 46.12 23.82
C LEU A 91 61.93 46.51 23.25
N ASP A 92 61.11 45.52 22.90
CA ASP A 92 59.65 45.59 23.09
C ASP A 92 58.99 44.23 22.86
N LYS A 93 58.46 43.60 23.92
CA LYS A 93 57.80 42.30 23.83
C LYS A 93 56.34 42.44 23.36
N LYS A 94 56.16 42.60 22.04
CA LYS A 94 54.85 42.38 21.41
C LYS A 94 54.37 40.95 21.71
N VAL A 95 53.16 40.80 22.22
CA VAL A 95 52.51 39.49 22.38
C VAL A 95 51.85 39.13 21.04
N SER A 96 52.08 37.92 20.54
CA SER A 96 51.40 37.41 19.33
C SER A 96 49.89 37.35 19.56
N GLU A 97 49.11 37.67 18.53
CA GLU A 97 47.65 37.62 18.60
C GLU A 97 47.16 36.47 17.73
N LEU A 98 46.74 35.37 18.37
CA LEU A 98 46.56 34.09 17.69
C LEU A 98 45.09 33.69 17.56
N PHE A 99 44.73 33.15 16.38
CA PHE A 99 43.46 32.43 16.19
C PHE A 99 43.69 31.11 15.42
N VAL A 100 42.76 30.17 15.58
CA VAL A 100 42.79 28.86 14.93
C VAL A 100 41.69 28.78 13.88
N GLU A 101 42.08 28.60 12.63
CA GLU A 101 41.17 28.30 11.52
C GLU A 101 40.95 26.78 11.44
N CYS A 102 39.69 26.36 11.38
CA CYS A 102 39.29 24.95 11.28
C CYS A 102 38.61 24.69 9.94
N LYS A 103 39.16 23.77 9.14
CA LYS A 103 38.64 23.32 7.83
C LYS A 103 38.30 21.84 7.89
N LEU A 104 37.11 21.45 7.41
CA LEU A 104 36.73 20.05 7.21
C LEU A 104 37.07 19.63 5.78
N TYR A 105 37.65 18.45 5.63
CA TYR A 105 37.85 17.80 4.34
C TYR A 105 37.14 16.44 4.33
N ILE A 106 36.38 16.16 3.27
CA ILE A 106 35.77 14.86 3.02
C ILE A 106 36.39 14.33 1.72
N ASP A 107 36.99 13.14 1.81
CA ASP A 107 37.68 12.45 0.71
C ASP A 107 38.70 13.31 -0.08
N GLY A 108 39.32 14.27 0.61
CA GLY A 108 40.32 15.21 0.07
C GLY A 108 39.77 16.55 -0.42
N ILE A 109 38.45 16.73 -0.49
CA ILE A 109 37.79 17.97 -0.91
C ILE A 109 37.37 18.77 0.34
N GLN A 110 37.62 20.10 0.35
CA GLN A 110 37.15 20.95 1.45
C GLN A 110 35.62 20.98 1.47
N PHE A 111 35.02 20.65 2.61
CA PHE A 111 33.57 20.60 2.80
C PHE A 111 33.11 21.74 3.72
N GLY A 112 32.37 22.68 3.15
CA GLY A 112 31.85 23.85 3.87
C GLY A 112 32.87 25.00 4.02
N LEU A 113 32.45 26.02 4.77
CA LEU A 113 33.26 27.20 5.06
C LEU A 113 34.23 26.94 6.22
N PRO A 114 35.43 27.55 6.23
CA PRO A 114 36.31 27.53 7.39
C PRO A 114 35.65 28.24 8.58
N VAL A 115 35.86 27.72 9.79
CA VAL A 115 35.38 28.33 11.03
C VAL A 115 36.57 28.68 11.92
N ASN A 116 36.62 29.93 12.38
CA ASN A 116 37.71 30.46 13.18
C ASN A 116 37.32 30.50 14.66
N THR A 117 38.29 30.30 15.57
CA THR A 117 38.16 30.72 16.97
C THR A 117 38.19 32.26 17.09
N ARG A 118 37.88 32.76 18.28
CA ARG A 118 38.27 34.12 18.69
C ARG A 118 39.79 34.35 18.54
N LEU A 119 40.17 35.62 18.44
CA LEU A 119 41.55 36.06 18.62
C LEU A 119 41.93 35.96 20.11
N GLU A 120 43.16 35.54 20.40
CA GLU A 120 43.66 35.34 21.75
C GLU A 120 45.04 35.97 21.92
N SER A 121 45.12 36.94 22.84
CA SER A 121 46.28 37.81 23.05
C SER A 121 46.82 37.73 24.49
N SER A 122 46.34 36.77 25.30
CA SER A 122 46.78 36.56 26.69
C SER A 122 48.20 35.99 26.85
N GLY A 123 48.85 35.61 25.75
CA GLY A 123 50.20 35.04 25.73
C GLY A 123 50.25 33.53 25.99
N PRO A 124 51.45 32.94 26.06
CA PRO A 124 51.62 31.50 26.19
C PRO A 124 51.30 30.99 27.61
N PRO A 125 50.51 29.90 27.78
CA PRO A 125 49.83 29.13 26.73
C PRO A 125 48.54 29.83 26.26
N TYR A 126 48.37 29.99 24.95
CA TYR A 126 47.17 30.60 24.36
C TYR A 126 45.97 29.67 24.59
N CYS A 127 44.89 30.18 25.20
CA CYS A 127 43.78 29.36 25.71
C CYS A 127 42.39 29.85 25.25
N TRP A 128 41.95 29.38 24.07
CA TRP A 128 40.61 29.69 23.54
C TRP A 128 39.47 29.03 24.33
N ASN A 129 39.62 27.74 24.68
CA ASN A 129 38.58 26.90 25.32
C ASN A 129 37.21 26.93 24.59
N GLU A 130 37.22 27.06 23.26
CA GLU A 130 36.07 27.44 22.44
C GLU A 130 35.45 26.25 21.70
N LEU A 131 34.12 26.12 21.77
CA LEU A 131 33.38 25.03 21.13
C LEU A 131 33.00 25.40 19.69
N ILE A 132 33.70 24.80 18.73
CA ILE A 132 33.41 24.94 17.30
C ILE A 132 32.33 23.93 16.88
N THR A 133 31.38 24.41 16.08
CA THR A 133 30.29 23.62 15.49
C THR A 133 30.33 23.77 13.98
N LEU A 134 30.40 22.65 13.25
CA LEU A 134 30.34 22.63 11.79
C LEU A 134 28.93 22.26 11.30
N CYS A 135 28.59 22.70 10.09
CA CYS A 135 27.25 22.46 9.51
C CYS A 135 26.98 20.98 9.14
N THR A 136 28.04 20.18 8.97
CA THR A 136 28.00 18.75 8.65
C THR A 136 27.59 17.92 9.87
N LYS A 137 26.76 16.88 9.71
CA LYS A 137 26.41 15.95 10.80
C LYS A 137 27.35 14.75 10.81
N TYR A 138 27.46 14.08 11.95
CA TYR A 138 28.30 12.86 12.08
C TYR A 138 27.92 11.75 11.08
N ARG A 139 26.65 11.69 10.67
CA ARG A 139 26.15 10.77 9.62
C ARG A 139 26.60 11.08 8.19
N ASP A 140 27.01 12.32 7.91
CA ASP A 140 27.41 12.75 6.56
C ASP A 140 28.93 12.58 6.35
N LEU A 141 29.66 12.07 7.35
CA LEU A 141 31.12 11.90 7.33
C LEU A 141 31.53 10.54 6.79
N THR A 142 32.48 10.52 5.85
CA THR A 142 33.11 9.30 5.35
C THR A 142 34.23 8.80 6.28
N SER A 143 34.68 7.55 6.10
CA SER A 143 35.82 7.01 6.87
C SER A 143 37.14 7.78 6.71
N LEU A 144 37.28 8.56 5.63
CA LEU A 144 38.47 9.38 5.32
C LEU A 144 38.29 10.86 5.67
N ALA A 145 37.18 11.25 6.32
CA ALA A 145 36.95 12.63 6.75
C ALA A 145 38.05 13.13 7.70
N GLN A 146 38.55 14.34 7.47
CA GLN A 146 39.68 14.96 8.15
C GLN A 146 39.33 16.36 8.63
N LEU A 147 39.78 16.73 9.84
CA LEU A 147 39.84 18.12 10.28
C LEU A 147 41.27 18.64 10.13
N ALA A 148 41.40 19.79 9.49
CA ALA A 148 42.63 20.56 9.33
C ALA A 148 42.55 21.83 10.19
N PHE A 149 43.61 22.11 10.93
CA PHE A 149 43.71 23.22 11.87
C PHE A 149 44.94 24.07 11.52
N THR A 150 44.75 25.33 11.16
CA THR A 150 45.85 26.28 10.91
C THR A 150 45.84 27.37 11.98
N VAL A 151 46.95 27.54 12.68
CA VAL A 151 47.16 28.64 13.63
C VAL A 151 47.76 29.83 12.89
N TRP A 152 47.11 30.98 13.04
CA TRP A 152 47.48 32.24 12.38
C TRP A 152 47.85 33.29 13.43
N ASP A 153 48.90 34.09 13.17
CA ASP A 153 49.27 35.29 13.93
C ASP A 153 48.95 36.55 13.11
N VAL A 154 48.48 37.60 13.79
CA VAL A 154 48.04 38.86 13.20
C VAL A 154 48.84 40.07 13.74
N SER A 155 49.72 39.84 14.72
CA SER A 155 50.46 40.89 15.46
C SER A 155 51.42 41.75 14.61
N SER A 156 51.78 41.30 13.40
CA SER A 156 52.70 41.99 12.49
C SER A 156 52.06 43.14 11.68
N GLY A 157 50.74 43.21 11.57
CA GLY A 157 50.01 44.29 10.90
C GLY A 157 50.00 44.26 9.36
N GLU A 158 51.02 43.68 8.71
CA GLU A 158 51.09 43.58 7.23
C GLU A 158 50.32 42.37 6.64
N GLY A 159 49.77 41.49 7.48
CA GLY A 159 48.95 40.36 7.05
C GLY A 159 48.81 39.28 8.12
N LYS A 160 48.10 38.20 7.79
CA LYS A 160 48.05 36.99 8.62
C LYS A 160 49.26 36.11 8.28
N SER A 161 50.11 35.80 9.26
CA SER A 161 51.21 34.84 9.09
C SER A 161 50.83 33.46 9.64
N VAL A 162 51.36 32.39 9.05
CA VAL A 162 51.05 31.01 9.48
C VAL A 162 52.02 30.60 10.58
N VAL A 163 51.53 30.42 11.81
CA VAL A 163 52.33 29.86 12.90
C VAL A 163 52.57 28.38 12.65
N GLY A 164 51.52 27.63 12.26
CA GLY A 164 51.64 26.26 11.79
C GLY A 164 50.32 25.51 11.65
N GLY A 165 50.36 24.38 10.95
CA GLY A 165 49.18 23.60 10.57
C GLY A 165 49.22 22.14 11.04
N ALA A 166 48.05 21.55 11.32
CA ALA A 166 47.90 20.15 11.67
C ALA A 166 46.59 19.54 11.14
N THR A 167 46.66 18.37 10.51
CA THR A 167 45.52 17.63 9.96
C THR A 167 45.34 16.28 10.65
N ILE A 168 44.09 15.92 10.97
CA ILE A 168 43.74 14.67 11.64
C ILE A 168 42.44 14.05 11.10
N PHE A 169 42.52 12.79 10.66
CA PHE A 169 41.34 11.96 10.35
C PHE A 169 40.40 11.87 11.56
N LEU A 170 39.08 11.99 11.36
CA LEU A 170 38.09 11.84 12.42
C LEU A 170 37.96 10.37 12.88
N PHE A 171 38.09 9.43 11.96
CA PHE A 171 38.10 8.00 12.25
C PHE A 171 39.53 7.46 12.42
N ASN A 172 39.65 6.29 13.07
CA ASN A 172 40.88 5.54 13.21
C ASN A 172 40.93 4.35 12.22
N SER A 173 42.06 3.63 12.16
CA SER A 173 42.24 2.48 11.26
C SER A 173 41.39 1.25 11.60
N LYS A 174 40.49 1.33 12.58
CA LYS A 174 39.45 0.34 12.89
C LYS A 174 38.04 0.87 12.59
N LYS A 175 37.92 1.90 11.74
CA LYS A 175 36.68 2.63 11.42
C LYS A 175 35.96 3.20 12.66
N GLN A 176 36.66 3.47 13.77
CA GLN A 176 36.06 4.06 15.00
C GLN A 176 36.36 5.56 15.12
N LEU A 177 35.38 6.34 15.56
CA LEU A 177 35.52 7.80 15.77
C LEU A 177 36.52 8.10 16.89
N LYS A 178 37.34 9.13 16.73
CA LYS A 178 38.24 9.64 17.78
C LYS A 178 37.47 10.54 18.74
N THR A 179 37.64 10.29 20.04
CA THR A 179 36.94 11.00 21.13
C THR A 179 37.91 11.42 22.23
N GLY A 180 37.56 12.47 22.97
CA GLY A 180 38.38 13.07 24.02
C GLY A 180 39.57 13.88 23.49
N LYS A 181 40.43 14.31 24.41
CA LYS A 181 41.56 15.22 24.16
C LYS A 181 42.60 14.63 23.18
N GLN A 182 42.90 15.38 22.14
CA GLN A 182 43.94 15.13 21.15
C GLN A 182 44.93 16.29 21.12
N LYS A 183 46.13 16.07 21.64
CA LYS A 183 47.29 16.92 21.35
C LYS A 183 47.75 16.66 19.92
N LEU A 184 47.81 17.71 19.10
CA LEU A 184 48.22 17.68 17.70
C LEU A 184 49.57 18.38 17.55
N GLN A 185 50.45 17.85 16.70
CA GLN A 185 51.71 18.49 16.33
C GLN A 185 51.45 19.49 15.20
N LEU A 186 51.77 20.77 15.42
CA LEU A 186 51.71 21.82 14.41
C LEU A 186 53.02 21.83 13.61
N TRP A 187 52.90 21.93 12.29
CA TRP A 187 54.03 22.06 11.37
C TRP A 187 54.32 23.54 11.12
N PRO A 188 55.48 24.10 11.55
CA PRO A 188 55.76 25.54 11.45
C PRO A 188 55.65 26.11 10.04
N GLN A 189 55.16 27.34 9.92
CA GLN A 189 55.10 28.11 8.66
C GLN A 189 54.39 27.40 7.50
N LYS A 190 53.41 26.54 7.82
CA LYS A 190 52.74 25.68 6.84
C LYS A 190 51.25 25.54 7.12
N GLU A 191 50.40 25.82 6.13
CA GLU A 191 48.94 25.66 6.24
C GLU A 191 48.55 24.17 6.30
N ALA A 192 47.52 23.83 7.07
CA ALA A 192 47.03 22.46 7.20
C ALA A 192 46.27 21.98 5.95
N ASP A 193 46.77 20.93 5.30
CA ASP A 193 46.16 20.38 4.07
C ASP A 193 45.41 19.07 4.33
N GLY A 194 44.30 18.87 3.60
CA GLY A 194 43.46 17.67 3.67
C GLY A 194 43.79 16.56 2.67
N ARG A 195 44.98 16.57 2.04
CA ARG A 195 45.35 15.55 1.03
C ARG A 195 45.46 14.17 1.68
N VAL A 196 45.50 13.13 0.85
CA VAL A 196 45.74 11.74 1.28
C VAL A 196 46.94 11.18 0.51
N PRO A 197 48.13 11.06 1.12
CA PRO A 197 48.49 11.48 2.47
C PRO A 197 48.56 13.01 2.64
N THR A 198 48.24 13.50 3.84
CA THR A 198 48.38 14.92 4.23
C THR A 198 49.85 15.26 4.44
N THR A 199 50.24 16.48 4.09
CA THR A 199 51.61 16.98 4.27
C THR A 199 51.82 17.67 5.63
N THR A 200 50.76 17.78 6.45
CA THR A 200 50.78 18.30 7.83
C THR A 200 50.14 17.31 8.82
N PRO A 201 50.65 16.07 8.96
CA PRO A 201 50.03 15.08 9.84
C PRO A 201 50.12 15.50 11.31
N GLY A 202 48.97 15.74 11.95
CA GLY A 202 48.88 16.18 13.35
C GLY A 202 49.15 15.08 14.38
N LYS A 203 49.41 13.84 13.95
CA LYS A 203 49.83 12.72 14.82
C LYS A 203 50.99 11.97 14.16
N VAL A 204 52.07 11.80 14.92
CA VAL A 204 53.34 11.17 14.52
C VAL A 204 53.10 9.79 13.85
N PRO A 205 53.79 9.46 12.73
CA PRO A 205 53.80 8.13 12.13
C PRO A 205 54.14 7.01 13.12
N LYS A 206 53.81 5.75 12.82
CA LYS A 206 54.02 4.62 13.77
C LYS A 206 55.49 4.39 14.16
N ASN A 207 56.43 4.80 13.31
CA ASN A 207 57.84 4.42 13.41
C ASN A 207 58.67 5.39 14.27
N GLU A 208 58.14 6.59 14.55
CA GLU A 208 58.81 7.69 15.25
C GLU A 208 58.26 7.87 16.69
N ARG A 209 57.51 6.89 17.21
CA ARG A 209 56.72 7.05 18.44
C ARG A 209 57.52 6.78 19.70
N GLY A 210 58.13 7.84 20.24
CA GLY A 210 58.76 7.83 21.56
C GLY A 210 57.81 7.47 22.72
N GLU A 211 58.39 7.25 23.90
CA GLU A 211 57.69 6.76 25.09
C GLU A 211 56.56 7.71 25.55
N ILE A 212 56.72 9.02 25.34
CA ILE A 212 55.70 10.05 25.62
C ILE A 212 54.35 9.71 24.96
N GLU A 213 54.31 9.33 23.68
CA GLU A 213 53.04 9.06 22.97
C GLU A 213 52.40 7.72 23.40
N ARG A 214 53.19 6.81 23.99
CA ARG A 214 52.68 5.61 24.68
C ARG A 214 52.01 6.00 26.01
N LEU A 215 52.64 6.89 26.78
CA LEU A 215 52.09 7.40 28.04
C LEU A 215 50.82 8.25 27.81
N GLU A 216 50.81 9.17 26.84
CA GLU A 216 49.61 9.93 26.45
C GLU A 216 48.45 8.99 26.06
N ARG A 217 48.72 7.89 25.36
CA ARG A 217 47.70 6.87 25.03
C ARG A 217 47.19 6.08 26.25
N LEU A 218 47.96 5.98 27.34
CA LEU A 218 47.54 5.35 28.59
C LEU A 218 46.74 6.35 29.46
N VAL A 219 47.19 7.60 29.58
CA VAL A 219 46.43 8.68 30.24
C VAL A 219 45.06 8.85 29.57
N ASN A 220 44.99 8.88 28.25
CA ASN A 220 43.71 8.93 27.53
C ASN A 220 42.86 7.65 27.70
N LYS A 221 43.39 6.52 28.18
CA LYS A 221 42.55 5.36 28.57
C LYS A 221 42.01 5.51 29.99
N TYR A 222 42.87 5.99 30.90
CA TYR A 222 42.53 6.31 32.28
C TYR A 222 41.43 7.39 32.35
N GLU A 223 41.56 8.52 31.62
CA GLU A 223 40.51 9.56 31.53
C GLU A 223 39.16 9.05 30.97
N ARG A 224 39.14 7.87 30.35
CA ARG A 224 37.92 7.21 29.81
C ARG A 224 37.47 6.01 30.65
N GLY A 225 37.97 5.84 31.88
CA GLY A 225 37.61 4.73 32.76
C GLY A 225 38.00 3.34 32.26
N GLN A 226 38.91 3.26 31.28
CA GLN A 226 39.40 1.98 30.70
C GLN A 226 40.62 1.43 31.47
N ILE A 227 41.01 2.10 32.55
CA ILE A 227 42.00 1.70 33.55
C ILE A 227 41.35 2.02 34.91
N GLN A 228 41.49 1.12 35.88
CA GLN A 228 40.90 1.29 37.21
C GLN A 228 41.65 2.37 38.00
N HIS A 229 40.91 3.28 38.63
CA HIS A 229 41.46 4.31 39.53
C HIS A 229 41.95 3.70 40.85
N VAL A 230 43.14 4.10 41.29
CA VAL A 230 43.82 3.71 42.53
C VAL A 230 44.61 4.93 43.04
N ASP A 231 43.96 5.83 43.80
CA ASP A 231 44.42 7.19 44.11
C ASP A 231 45.91 7.36 44.48
N TRP A 232 46.48 6.43 45.26
CA TRP A 232 47.88 6.50 45.70
C TRP A 232 48.85 6.13 44.56
N LEU A 233 48.49 5.13 43.76
CA LEU A 233 49.28 4.66 42.62
C LEU A 233 49.17 5.66 41.47
N ASP A 234 47.98 6.22 41.25
CA ASP A 234 47.74 7.24 40.22
C ASP A 234 48.58 8.49 40.46
N ARG A 235 48.65 8.99 41.71
CA ARG A 235 49.51 10.13 42.07
C ARG A 235 51.00 9.86 41.77
N LEU A 236 51.48 8.65 42.07
CA LEU A 236 52.86 8.25 41.75
C LEU A 236 53.06 8.09 40.25
N ALA A 237 52.10 7.51 39.53
CA ALA A 237 52.15 7.34 38.08
C ALA A 237 52.14 8.67 37.34
N PHE A 238 51.28 9.63 37.73
CA PHE A 238 51.30 10.98 37.16
C PHE A 238 52.61 11.71 37.46
N SER A 239 53.11 11.67 38.72
CA SER A 239 54.41 12.27 39.05
C SER A 239 55.57 11.66 38.27
N ALA A 240 55.54 10.35 37.99
CA ALA A 240 56.53 9.68 37.15
C ALA A 240 56.38 10.04 35.66
N ILE A 241 55.14 10.10 35.14
CA ILE A 241 54.83 10.52 33.77
C ILE A 241 55.30 11.95 33.52
N ASP A 242 55.09 12.86 34.48
CA ASP A 242 55.50 14.25 34.34
C ASP A 242 57.03 14.40 34.37
N LYS A 243 57.74 13.68 35.25
CA LYS A 243 59.21 13.59 35.24
C LYS A 243 59.79 12.97 33.96
N VAL A 244 59.03 12.11 33.27
CA VAL A 244 59.43 11.56 31.95
C VAL A 244 59.19 12.58 30.83
N LYS A 245 58.08 13.35 30.86
CA LYS A 245 57.87 14.47 29.93
C LYS A 245 58.97 15.53 30.08
N GLU A 246 59.30 15.89 31.31
CA GLU A 246 60.29 16.92 31.65
C GLU A 246 61.67 16.59 31.04
N LYS A 247 62.19 15.38 31.32
CA LYS A 247 63.48 14.90 30.79
C LYS A 247 63.53 14.73 29.26
N GLU A 248 62.40 14.48 28.62
CA GLU A 248 62.34 14.34 27.15
C GLU A 248 62.11 15.69 26.46
N CYS A 249 61.50 16.67 27.13
CA CYS A 249 61.51 18.08 26.70
C CYS A 249 62.93 18.66 26.73
N GLU A 250 63.71 18.38 27.78
CA GLU A 250 65.13 18.76 27.89
C GLU A 250 66.02 18.16 26.77
N ARG A 251 65.56 17.09 26.10
CA ARG A 251 66.27 16.42 24.99
C ARG A 251 65.92 16.96 23.60
N LEU A 252 64.89 17.79 23.48
CA LEU A 252 64.33 18.21 22.19
C LEU A 252 64.22 19.73 22.09
N GLU A 253 65.36 20.39 21.93
CA GLU A 253 65.45 21.84 21.66
C GLU A 253 64.67 22.26 20.40
N ASN A 254 64.46 21.34 19.45
CA ASN A 254 63.56 21.51 18.28
C ASN A 254 62.17 20.89 18.53
N SER A 255 61.54 21.21 19.67
CA SER A 255 60.17 20.77 19.97
C SER A 255 59.14 21.52 19.11
N PHE A 256 58.51 20.80 18.18
CA PHE A 256 57.42 21.32 17.36
C PHE A 256 56.27 21.88 18.23
N PRO A 257 55.69 23.04 17.90
CA PRO A 257 54.54 23.59 18.62
C PRO A 257 53.35 22.62 18.57
N SER A 258 52.45 22.70 19.56
CA SER A 258 51.31 21.78 19.63
C SER A 258 49.99 22.47 19.96
N LEU A 259 48.90 21.91 19.44
CA LEU A 259 47.52 22.36 19.61
C LEU A 259 46.71 21.27 20.30
N VAL A 260 45.96 21.59 21.35
CA VAL A 260 45.11 20.63 22.06
C VAL A 260 43.64 20.84 21.64
N VAL A 261 43.05 19.83 21.02
CA VAL A 261 41.65 19.81 20.58
C VAL A 261 40.91 18.67 21.29
N GLU A 262 39.68 18.90 21.73
CA GLU A 262 38.83 17.92 22.40
C GLU A 262 37.65 17.53 21.50
N PHE A 263 37.61 16.26 21.07
CA PHE A 263 36.49 15.72 20.31
C PHE A 263 35.41 15.16 21.24
N CYS A 264 34.14 15.40 20.90
CA CYS A 264 33.00 14.95 21.69
C CYS A 264 33.06 13.45 22.02
N SER A 265 32.78 13.12 23.28
CA SER A 265 32.55 11.75 23.74
C SER A 265 31.08 11.37 23.58
N PHE A 266 30.86 10.09 23.29
CA PHE A 266 29.55 9.45 23.28
C PHE A 266 29.55 8.36 24.36
N GLU A 267 28.37 8.05 24.91
CA GLU A 267 28.18 7.00 25.93
C GLU A 267 28.75 5.65 25.46
N HIS A 268 28.51 5.30 24.20
CA HIS A 268 28.99 4.11 23.53
C HIS A 268 29.94 4.48 22.38
N ARG A 269 30.81 3.55 21.96
CA ARG A 269 31.80 3.79 20.90
C ARG A 269 31.08 4.04 19.57
N VAL A 270 31.53 5.01 18.78
CA VAL A 270 30.99 5.26 17.43
C VAL A 270 31.83 4.52 16.38
N VAL A 271 31.17 3.75 15.51
CA VAL A 271 31.76 2.99 14.39
C VAL A 271 31.21 3.53 13.07
N PHE A 272 32.06 3.69 12.06
CA PHE A 272 31.68 4.08 10.72
C PHE A 272 31.19 2.88 9.91
N GLN A 273 30.02 3.05 9.30
CA GLN A 273 29.43 2.16 8.29
C GLN A 273 28.98 3.01 7.09
N GLU A 274 29.20 2.50 5.88
CA GLU A 274 28.72 3.13 4.65
C GLU A 274 27.20 2.98 4.54
N SER A 275 26.47 4.08 4.32
CA SER A 275 25.04 4.07 4.01
C SER A 275 24.80 3.70 2.55
N GLY A 276 25.20 2.49 2.17
CA GLY A 276 24.74 1.82 0.96
C GLY A 276 23.62 0.83 1.29
N ALA A 277 22.87 0.40 0.26
CA ALA A 277 22.09 -0.81 0.39
C ALA A 277 23.09 -1.99 0.50
N ASN A 278 23.24 -2.53 1.72
CA ASN A 278 23.74 -3.88 1.85
C ASN A 278 22.77 -4.78 1.10
N PHE A 279 23.18 -5.27 -0.07
CA PHE A 279 22.65 -6.53 -0.56
C PHE A 279 22.81 -7.52 0.60
N TYR A 280 21.70 -8.04 1.11
CA TYR A 280 21.74 -9.20 1.97
C TYR A 280 22.27 -10.33 1.10
N ALA A 281 23.60 -10.53 1.12
CA ALA A 281 24.21 -11.75 0.63
C ALA A 281 23.45 -12.88 1.33
N PRO A 282 22.67 -13.71 0.61
CA PRO A 282 21.77 -14.64 1.27
C PRO A 282 22.57 -15.53 2.20
N THR A 283 22.11 -15.69 3.44
CA THR A 283 22.67 -16.69 4.35
C THR A 283 22.73 -18.00 3.56
N PRO A 284 23.91 -18.64 3.40
CA PRO A 284 24.07 -19.74 2.46
C PRO A 284 23.04 -20.81 2.80
N VAL A 285 22.09 -21.01 1.89
CA VAL A 285 20.92 -21.87 2.13
C VAL A 285 21.45 -23.28 2.36
N SER A 286 21.29 -23.76 3.59
CA SER A 286 21.66 -25.12 3.94
C SER A 286 20.87 -26.08 3.05
N LEU A 287 21.52 -27.14 2.58
CA LEU A 287 20.94 -28.09 1.61
C LEU A 287 19.95 -29.07 2.26
N SER A 288 18.96 -28.54 2.98
CA SER A 288 17.72 -29.26 3.32
C SER A 288 16.70 -29.05 2.20
N ASN A 289 16.05 -30.14 1.75
CA ASN A 289 14.98 -30.09 0.74
C ASN A 289 13.64 -29.65 1.36
N GLU A 290 13.65 -28.51 2.06
CA GLU A 290 12.46 -27.87 2.63
C GLU A 290 12.05 -26.66 1.79
N LEU A 291 10.74 -26.47 1.60
CA LEU A 291 10.20 -25.31 0.89
C LEU A 291 10.30 -24.06 1.77
N VAL A 292 11.43 -23.36 1.68
CA VAL A 292 11.66 -22.09 2.39
C VAL A 292 10.94 -20.95 1.68
N THR A 293 10.01 -20.29 2.38
CA THR A 293 9.33 -19.08 1.89
C THR A 293 10.29 -17.88 1.89
N VAL A 294 10.99 -17.67 0.78
CA VAL A 294 11.89 -16.51 0.61
C VAL A 294 11.07 -15.23 0.46
N TRP A 295 11.18 -14.32 1.43
CA TRP A 295 10.70 -12.94 1.29
C TRP A 295 11.65 -12.15 0.39
N ASP A 296 11.30 -12.02 -0.88
CA ASP A 296 11.91 -11.05 -1.79
C ASP A 296 11.21 -9.68 -1.62
N PRO A 297 11.89 -8.65 -1.07
CA PRO A 297 11.31 -7.34 -0.89
C PRO A 297 11.24 -6.52 -2.19
N GLU A 298 11.90 -6.95 -3.28
CA GLU A 298 11.94 -6.28 -4.58
C GLU A 298 10.90 -6.83 -5.57
N LEU A 299 10.31 -8.00 -5.29
CA LEU A 299 9.28 -8.63 -6.12
C LEU A 299 8.08 -7.69 -6.30
N GLY A 300 7.84 -7.26 -7.54
CA GLY A 300 6.80 -6.29 -7.91
C GLY A 300 7.24 -4.81 -7.88
N ARG A 301 8.49 -4.49 -7.53
CA ARG A 301 9.05 -3.14 -7.70
C ARG A 301 9.53 -2.90 -9.12
N THR A 302 9.57 -1.63 -9.52
CA THR A 302 10.15 -1.21 -10.81
C THR A 302 11.67 -1.26 -10.76
N ASN A 303 12.31 -1.98 -11.69
CA ASN A 303 13.77 -2.00 -11.85
C ASN A 303 14.32 -0.56 -12.05
N PRO A 304 15.17 -0.04 -11.14
CA PRO A 304 15.70 1.32 -11.24
C PRO A 304 16.54 1.57 -12.51
N SER A 305 17.23 0.54 -13.00
CA SER A 305 18.07 0.62 -14.21
C SER A 305 17.23 0.77 -15.47
N GLU A 306 16.17 -0.03 -15.62
CA GLU A 306 15.20 0.10 -16.72
C GLU A 306 14.47 1.44 -16.66
N HIS A 307 14.05 1.88 -15.46
CA HIS A 307 13.39 3.17 -15.30
C HIS A 307 14.31 4.34 -15.69
N LYS A 308 15.60 4.27 -15.35
CA LYS A 308 16.62 5.25 -15.77
C LYS A 308 16.86 5.20 -17.28
N GLN A 309 16.98 4.01 -17.88
CA GLN A 309 17.13 3.84 -19.33
C GLN A 309 15.94 4.44 -20.10
N LEU A 310 14.72 4.13 -19.68
CA LEU A 310 13.48 4.64 -20.26
C LEU A 310 13.41 6.18 -20.15
N LYS A 311 13.76 6.76 -18.98
CA LYS A 311 13.82 8.22 -18.81
C LYS A 311 14.90 8.88 -19.66
N LEU A 312 16.06 8.24 -19.86
CA LEU A 312 17.11 8.75 -20.76
C LEU A 312 16.66 8.71 -22.24
N ALA A 313 16.09 7.59 -22.70
CA ALA A 313 15.59 7.44 -24.06
C ALA A 313 14.49 8.47 -24.40
N ARG A 314 13.54 8.69 -23.47
CA ARG A 314 12.53 9.75 -23.63
C ARG A 314 13.15 11.14 -23.57
N SER A 315 14.12 11.39 -22.69
CA SER A 315 14.80 12.69 -22.62
C SER A 315 15.61 13.04 -23.87
N LEU A 316 16.14 12.06 -24.61
CA LEU A 316 16.75 12.26 -25.94
C LEU A 316 15.72 12.64 -27.02
N THR A 317 14.43 12.35 -26.78
CA THR A 317 13.32 12.63 -27.70
C THR A 317 12.54 13.91 -27.31
N ARG A 318 12.77 14.47 -26.11
CA ARG A 318 12.09 15.69 -25.62
C ARG A 318 12.49 16.91 -26.48
N GLY A 319 11.55 17.38 -27.29
CA GLY A 319 11.68 18.57 -28.14
C GLY A 319 11.42 18.31 -29.61
N ILE A 320 11.66 17.08 -30.09
CA ILE A 320 11.40 16.68 -31.48
C ILE A 320 10.04 15.97 -31.54
N ILE A 321 8.98 16.75 -31.76
CA ILE A 321 7.60 16.25 -31.89
C ILE A 321 7.19 16.29 -33.36
N ASP A 322 7.62 15.28 -34.12
CA ASP A 322 7.03 14.96 -35.42
C ASP A 322 5.66 14.30 -35.20
N LYS A 323 4.61 14.88 -35.79
CA LYS A 323 3.22 14.39 -35.72
C LYS A 323 2.87 13.46 -36.90
N ASP A 324 3.59 13.58 -38.00
CA ASP A 324 3.36 12.83 -39.25
C ASP A 324 4.23 11.55 -39.34
N LEU A 325 5.09 11.34 -38.33
CA LEU A 325 5.96 10.18 -38.15
C LEU A 325 5.19 8.85 -38.22
N LYS A 326 5.38 8.12 -39.32
CA LYS A 326 4.75 6.81 -39.57
C LYS A 326 5.71 5.65 -39.31
N PRO A 327 5.25 4.52 -38.73
CA PRO A 327 6.09 3.37 -38.45
C PRO A 327 6.50 2.63 -39.73
N SER A 328 7.74 2.13 -39.75
CA SER A 328 8.21 1.20 -40.78
C SER A 328 7.40 -0.12 -40.76
N SER A 329 7.50 -0.92 -41.84
CA SER A 329 6.80 -2.21 -41.94
C SER A 329 7.07 -3.14 -40.75
N ASN A 330 8.29 -3.14 -40.20
CA ASN A 330 8.65 -3.96 -39.05
C ASN A 330 8.12 -3.36 -37.72
N GLU A 331 8.23 -2.04 -37.53
CA GLU A 331 7.65 -1.37 -36.36
C GLU A 331 6.12 -1.52 -36.32
N ARG A 332 5.45 -1.44 -37.47
CA ARG A 332 3.99 -1.62 -37.59
C ARG A 332 3.56 -3.04 -37.24
N LYS A 333 4.32 -4.07 -37.64
CA LYS A 333 4.10 -5.46 -37.21
C LYS A 333 4.28 -5.64 -35.70
N SER A 334 5.29 -5.00 -35.11
CA SER A 334 5.50 -5.01 -33.65
C SER A 334 4.39 -4.29 -32.89
N LEU A 335 3.97 -3.09 -33.34
CA LEU A 335 2.83 -2.36 -32.75
C LEU A 335 1.55 -3.20 -32.80
N GLN A 336 1.22 -3.79 -33.95
CA GLN A 336 0.04 -4.66 -34.09
C GLN A 336 0.13 -5.93 -33.22
N ARG A 337 1.33 -6.45 -32.93
CA ARG A 337 1.51 -7.51 -31.92
C ARG A 337 1.22 -7.02 -30.50
N ILE A 338 1.71 -5.83 -30.14
CA ILE A 338 1.50 -5.22 -28.81
C ILE A 338 0.01 -4.92 -28.57
N ILE A 339 -0.67 -4.34 -29.56
CA ILE A 339 -2.10 -3.99 -29.49
C ILE A 339 -2.98 -5.24 -29.31
N LYS A 340 -2.61 -6.37 -29.93
CA LYS A 340 -3.32 -7.65 -29.81
C LYS A 340 -3.02 -8.43 -28.51
N CYS A 341 -2.16 -7.91 -27.62
CA CYS A 341 -1.88 -8.59 -26.35
C CYS A 341 -3.00 -8.37 -25.31
N PRO A 342 -3.34 -9.38 -24.50
CA PRO A 342 -4.37 -9.25 -23.47
C PRO A 342 -3.97 -8.21 -22.40
N PRO A 343 -4.93 -7.53 -21.75
CA PRO A 343 -4.65 -6.56 -20.67
C PRO A 343 -3.76 -7.10 -19.55
N THR A 344 -3.86 -8.40 -19.23
CA THR A 344 -3.06 -9.08 -18.20
C THR A 344 -1.58 -9.19 -18.53
N ARG A 345 -1.16 -9.02 -19.79
CA ARG A 345 0.27 -9.01 -20.17
C ARG A 345 0.92 -7.69 -19.75
N THR A 346 2.07 -7.78 -19.09
CA THR A 346 2.95 -6.64 -18.84
C THR A 346 3.64 -6.17 -20.13
N ILE A 347 3.54 -4.87 -20.42
CA ILE A 347 4.18 -4.24 -21.60
C ILE A 347 5.63 -3.91 -21.26
N LEU A 348 6.58 -4.41 -22.05
CA LEU A 348 8.03 -4.24 -21.82
C LEU A 348 8.50 -2.79 -22.04
N PRO A 349 9.64 -2.36 -21.45
CA PRO A 349 10.13 -0.98 -21.58
C PRO A 349 10.29 -0.50 -23.03
N ASP A 350 10.75 -1.36 -23.93
CA ASP A 350 10.93 -1.04 -25.35
C ASP A 350 9.61 -1.04 -26.13
N GLU A 351 8.67 -1.91 -25.76
CA GLU A 351 7.30 -1.88 -26.29
C GLU A 351 6.59 -0.56 -25.89
N LYS A 352 6.76 -0.12 -24.64
CA LYS A 352 6.26 1.18 -24.16
C LYS A 352 6.90 2.36 -24.90
N GLN A 353 8.21 2.30 -25.19
CA GLN A 353 8.88 3.32 -26.00
C GLN A 353 8.37 3.34 -27.44
N LEU A 354 8.12 2.18 -28.06
CA LEU A 354 7.60 2.08 -29.42
C LEU A 354 6.18 2.66 -29.54
N VAL A 355 5.30 2.32 -28.59
CA VAL A 355 3.93 2.86 -28.51
C VAL A 355 3.95 4.38 -28.25
N TRP A 356 4.82 4.86 -27.35
CA TRP A 356 4.99 6.29 -27.11
C TRP A 356 5.51 7.04 -28.35
N LYS A 357 6.53 6.51 -29.04
CA LYS A 357 7.09 7.09 -30.28
C LYS A 357 6.01 7.35 -31.32
N PHE A 358 5.15 6.36 -31.57
CA PHE A 358 4.16 6.38 -32.65
C PHE A 358 2.75 6.84 -32.25
N ARG A 359 2.56 7.36 -31.04
CA ARG A 359 1.26 7.75 -30.45
C ARG A 359 0.31 8.53 -31.38
N PHE A 360 0.79 9.49 -32.17
CA PHE A 360 -0.05 10.24 -33.12
C PHE A 360 -0.60 9.36 -34.24
N SER A 361 0.20 8.43 -34.78
CA SER A 361 -0.23 7.47 -35.82
C SER A 361 -1.15 6.36 -35.29
N LEU A 362 -1.32 6.26 -33.96
CA LEU A 362 -2.19 5.28 -33.31
C LEU A 362 -3.55 5.85 -32.90
N MET A 363 -3.79 7.17 -33.03
CA MET A 363 -5.03 7.81 -32.57
C MET A 363 -6.31 7.26 -33.24
N SER A 364 -6.20 6.67 -34.43
CA SER A 364 -7.32 6.01 -35.13
C SER A 364 -7.55 4.55 -34.73
N GLU A 365 -6.67 3.95 -33.94
CA GLU A 365 -6.72 2.54 -33.54
C GLU A 365 -7.29 2.47 -32.10
N LYS A 366 -8.60 2.22 -31.96
CA LYS A 366 -9.31 2.15 -30.65
C LYS A 366 -8.52 1.38 -29.59
N LYS A 367 -8.22 0.11 -29.89
CA LYS A 367 -7.58 -0.85 -28.97
C LYS A 367 -6.14 -0.51 -28.61
N ALA A 368 -5.55 0.51 -29.25
CA ALA A 368 -4.24 1.02 -28.89
C ALA A 368 -4.27 2.00 -27.70
N LEU A 369 -5.42 2.62 -27.37
CA LEU A 369 -5.50 3.66 -26.32
C LEU A 369 -5.08 3.14 -24.94
N THR A 370 -5.62 2.01 -24.49
CA THR A 370 -5.31 1.48 -23.15
C THR A 370 -3.84 1.09 -23.01
N LYS A 371 -3.24 0.57 -24.11
CA LYS A 371 -1.82 0.20 -24.19
C LYS A 371 -0.92 1.45 -24.30
N PHE A 372 -1.38 2.54 -24.93
CA PHE A 372 -0.75 3.85 -24.90
C PHE A 372 -0.74 4.44 -23.48
N LEU A 373 -1.88 4.45 -22.78
CA LEU A 373 -2.01 5.04 -21.44
C LEU A 373 -1.18 4.28 -20.37
N ARG A 374 -0.98 2.97 -20.54
CA ARG A 374 -0.04 2.15 -19.73
C ARG A 374 1.43 2.36 -20.12
N SER A 375 1.70 3.08 -21.21
CA SER A 375 3.04 3.45 -21.68
C SER A 375 3.48 4.87 -21.25
N VAL A 376 2.56 5.75 -20.86
CA VAL A 376 2.85 7.12 -20.38
C VAL A 376 3.62 7.07 -19.04
N ASP A 377 4.62 7.93 -18.86
CA ASP A 377 5.18 8.17 -17.51
C ASP A 377 4.39 9.30 -16.83
N TRP A 378 3.40 8.92 -16.02
CA TRP A 378 2.56 9.84 -15.26
C TRP A 378 3.31 10.62 -14.16
N SER A 379 4.62 10.38 -13.97
CA SER A 379 5.50 11.25 -13.16
C SER A 379 6.10 12.44 -13.93
N ASP A 380 6.02 12.44 -15.27
CA ASP A 380 6.39 13.59 -16.10
C ASP A 380 5.16 14.43 -16.45
N ILE A 381 5.16 15.68 -15.98
CA ILE A 381 4.10 16.67 -16.22
C ILE A 381 3.86 16.92 -17.71
N GLN A 382 4.89 16.86 -18.55
CA GLN A 382 4.77 17.09 -20.00
C GLN A 382 4.18 15.87 -20.71
N GLU A 383 4.59 14.65 -20.35
CA GLU A 383 4.01 13.42 -20.91
C GLU A 383 2.55 13.25 -20.47
N ALA A 384 2.24 13.47 -19.19
CA ALA A 384 0.88 13.44 -18.66
C ALA A 384 -0.03 14.47 -19.35
N LYS A 385 0.43 15.72 -19.49
CA LYS A 385 -0.34 16.77 -20.20
C LYS A 385 -0.60 16.40 -21.66
N GLN A 386 0.40 15.88 -22.37
CA GLN A 386 0.23 15.43 -23.75
C GLN A 386 -0.69 14.20 -23.85
N ALA A 387 -0.63 13.27 -22.91
CA ALA A 387 -1.55 12.13 -22.88
C ALA A 387 -3.00 12.59 -22.69
N VAL A 388 -3.27 13.51 -21.77
CA VAL A 388 -4.63 14.07 -21.55
C VAL A 388 -5.14 14.83 -22.78
N GLU A 389 -4.29 15.58 -23.48
CA GLU A 389 -4.67 16.23 -24.75
C GLU A 389 -4.99 15.21 -25.88
N LEU A 390 -4.29 14.07 -25.89
CA LEU A 390 -4.48 13.01 -26.88
C LEU A 390 -5.73 12.15 -26.62
N ILE A 391 -6.10 11.92 -25.36
CA ILE A 391 -7.32 11.17 -24.99
C ILE A 391 -8.56 11.79 -25.64
N GLY A 392 -8.70 13.13 -25.55
CA GLY A 392 -9.81 13.87 -26.18
C GLY A 392 -9.77 13.96 -27.70
N LYS A 393 -8.76 13.34 -28.35
CA LYS A 393 -8.56 13.31 -29.82
C LYS A 393 -8.43 11.87 -30.36
N TRP A 394 -8.51 10.86 -29.50
CA TRP A 394 -8.43 9.46 -29.88
C TRP A 394 -9.80 8.97 -30.36
N GLU A 395 -9.80 8.06 -31.32
CA GLU A 395 -11.00 7.35 -31.77
C GLU A 395 -11.68 6.64 -30.58
N THR A 396 -12.99 6.80 -30.44
CA THR A 396 -13.68 6.44 -29.19
C THR A 396 -13.70 4.93 -28.98
N ILE A 397 -13.11 4.48 -27.86
CA ILE A 397 -12.99 3.07 -27.51
C ILE A 397 -14.33 2.41 -27.22
N ASP A 398 -14.34 1.08 -27.24
CA ASP A 398 -15.50 0.27 -26.93
C ASP A 398 -15.64 0.08 -25.40
N VAL A 399 -16.85 -0.23 -24.90
CA VAL A 399 -17.17 -0.29 -23.45
C VAL A 399 -16.21 -1.21 -22.67
N ALA A 400 -15.87 -2.38 -23.23
CA ALA A 400 -14.95 -3.32 -22.60
C ALA A 400 -13.51 -2.76 -22.41
N ASP A 401 -13.03 -1.92 -23.33
CA ASP A 401 -11.72 -1.24 -23.18
C ASP A 401 -11.81 -0.12 -22.13
N ALA A 402 -12.97 0.52 -21.97
CA ALA A 402 -13.19 1.52 -20.91
C ALA A 402 -13.17 0.89 -19.50
N LEU A 403 -13.56 -0.38 -19.36
CA LEU A 403 -13.40 -1.13 -18.11
C LEU A 403 -11.92 -1.39 -17.77
N GLU A 404 -11.03 -1.59 -18.74
CA GLU A 404 -9.56 -1.65 -18.49
C GLU A 404 -9.09 -0.35 -17.83
N LEU A 405 -9.59 0.81 -18.27
CA LEU A 405 -9.24 2.15 -17.76
C LEU A 405 -9.77 2.47 -16.36
N LEU A 406 -10.70 1.69 -15.81
CA LEU A 406 -11.18 1.83 -14.42
C LEU A 406 -10.47 0.90 -13.42
N SER A 407 -9.56 0.05 -13.89
CA SER A 407 -8.73 -0.81 -13.04
C SER A 407 -7.68 -0.04 -12.20
N SER A 408 -6.99 -0.77 -11.32
CA SER A 408 -5.93 -0.25 -10.43
C SER A 408 -4.66 0.23 -11.14
N ASP A 409 -4.46 -0.16 -12.42
CA ASP A 409 -3.37 0.32 -13.27
C ASP A 409 -3.50 1.83 -13.57
N PHE A 410 -4.73 2.38 -13.59
CA PHE A 410 -5.01 3.74 -14.04
C PHE A 410 -5.43 4.65 -12.89
N LYS A 411 -4.50 5.51 -12.49
CA LYS A 411 -4.64 6.41 -11.34
C LYS A 411 -4.89 7.87 -11.72
N SER A 412 -4.98 8.22 -13.01
CA SER A 412 -5.31 9.58 -13.47
C SER A 412 -6.82 9.80 -13.41
N GLU A 413 -7.27 10.93 -12.86
CA GLU A 413 -8.69 11.27 -12.78
C GLU A 413 -9.25 11.62 -14.16
N GLU A 414 -8.40 12.10 -15.06
CA GLU A 414 -8.70 12.43 -16.45
C GLU A 414 -8.93 11.17 -17.30
N VAL A 415 -8.09 10.13 -17.12
CA VAL A 415 -8.27 8.81 -17.75
C VAL A 415 -9.58 8.17 -17.29
N ARG A 416 -9.85 8.20 -15.97
CA ARG A 416 -11.08 7.64 -15.40
C ARG A 416 -12.32 8.45 -15.79
N ALA A 417 -12.20 9.78 -15.92
CA ALA A 417 -13.27 10.63 -16.47
C ALA A 417 -13.63 10.26 -17.92
N TYR A 418 -12.62 10.04 -18.76
CA TYR A 418 -12.85 9.60 -20.14
C TYR A 418 -13.55 8.23 -20.18
N ALA A 419 -13.10 7.28 -19.36
CA ALA A 419 -13.75 5.97 -19.24
C ALA A 419 -15.24 6.08 -18.84
N VAL A 420 -15.56 6.93 -17.86
CA VAL A 420 -16.96 7.23 -17.50
C VAL A 420 -17.72 7.85 -18.67
N SER A 421 -17.14 8.78 -19.43
CA SER A 421 -17.81 9.39 -20.61
C SER A 421 -17.99 8.45 -21.82
N VAL A 422 -17.38 7.26 -21.78
CA VAL A 422 -17.69 6.14 -22.70
C VAL A 422 -18.83 5.31 -22.13
N LEU A 423 -18.80 4.96 -20.84
CA LEU A 423 -19.88 4.25 -20.14
C LEU A 423 -21.21 5.01 -20.13
N GLU A 424 -21.16 6.35 -20.12
CA GLU A 424 -22.33 7.23 -20.26
C GLU A 424 -23.14 6.99 -21.55
N ARG A 425 -22.56 6.30 -22.54
CA ARG A 425 -23.18 5.96 -23.84
C ARG A 425 -23.74 4.53 -23.91
N ALA A 426 -23.42 3.66 -22.95
CA ALA A 426 -23.92 2.28 -22.93
C ALA A 426 -25.43 2.24 -22.65
N ASP A 427 -26.12 1.22 -23.15
CA ASP A 427 -27.49 0.92 -22.70
C ASP A 427 -27.48 0.35 -21.26
N ASP A 428 -28.64 0.38 -20.60
CA ASP A 428 -28.74 -0.08 -19.21
C ASP A 428 -28.56 -1.60 -19.08
N GLU A 429 -28.89 -2.38 -20.12
CA GLU A 429 -28.69 -3.84 -20.13
C GLU A 429 -27.20 -4.19 -20.15
N GLU A 430 -26.40 -3.51 -20.98
CA GLU A 430 -24.93 -3.63 -21.03
C GLU A 430 -24.31 -3.13 -19.72
N LEU A 431 -24.82 -2.02 -19.19
CA LEU A 431 -24.37 -1.49 -17.91
C LEU A 431 -24.63 -2.48 -16.76
N GLN A 432 -25.78 -3.16 -16.75
CA GLN A 432 -26.16 -4.20 -15.80
C GLN A 432 -25.24 -5.44 -15.92
N CYS A 433 -24.82 -5.82 -17.13
CA CYS A 433 -23.81 -6.87 -17.33
C CYS A 433 -22.47 -6.59 -16.64
N TYR A 434 -22.11 -5.32 -16.38
CA TYR A 434 -20.84 -4.92 -15.76
C TYR A 434 -20.98 -4.19 -14.41
N LEU A 435 -22.20 -4.07 -13.88
CA LEU A 435 -22.50 -3.24 -12.70
C LEU A 435 -21.68 -3.64 -11.46
N LEU A 436 -21.48 -4.94 -11.24
CA LEU A 436 -20.66 -5.45 -10.13
C LEU A 436 -19.20 -4.96 -10.27
N GLN A 437 -18.61 -5.07 -11.46
CA GLN A 437 -17.24 -4.64 -11.75
C GLN A 437 -17.08 -3.13 -11.58
N LEU A 438 -18.10 -2.33 -11.94
CA LEU A 438 -18.10 -0.88 -11.74
C LEU A 438 -18.18 -0.49 -10.27
N VAL A 439 -19.00 -1.18 -9.46
CA VAL A 439 -19.02 -0.99 -8.00
C VAL A 439 -17.69 -1.39 -7.37
N GLN A 440 -17.06 -2.48 -7.83
CA GLN A 440 -15.71 -2.87 -7.38
C GLN A 440 -14.64 -1.85 -7.80
N ALA A 441 -14.77 -1.22 -8.97
CA ALA A 441 -13.83 -0.21 -9.46
C ALA A 441 -13.81 1.10 -8.62
N LEU A 442 -14.84 1.37 -7.80
CA LEU A 442 -14.84 2.47 -6.83
C LEU A 442 -13.65 2.40 -5.87
N ARG A 443 -13.16 1.20 -5.53
CA ARG A 443 -11.96 1.01 -4.67
C ARG A 443 -10.71 1.71 -5.22
N PHE A 444 -10.64 1.97 -6.54
CA PHE A 444 -9.47 2.55 -7.20
C PHE A 444 -9.59 4.07 -7.47
N GLU A 445 -10.71 4.69 -7.08
CA GLU A 445 -10.90 6.14 -7.16
C GLU A 445 -9.96 6.93 -6.22
N ARG A 446 -9.81 8.23 -6.48
CA ARG A 446 -9.11 9.16 -5.57
C ARG A 446 -10.06 9.89 -4.63
N SER A 447 -11.16 10.43 -5.17
CA SER A 447 -12.24 11.06 -4.41
C SER A 447 -13.27 10.01 -3.96
N ASP A 448 -13.96 10.28 -2.84
CA ASP A 448 -15.11 9.48 -2.41
C ASP A 448 -16.38 9.84 -3.18
N LYS A 449 -16.57 11.12 -3.52
CA LYS A 449 -17.54 11.58 -4.52
C LYS A 449 -16.79 11.72 -5.85
N SER A 450 -16.69 10.61 -6.59
CA SER A 450 -15.99 10.48 -7.87
C SER A 450 -16.94 10.59 -9.06
N ARG A 451 -16.42 10.79 -10.28
CA ARG A 451 -17.24 10.76 -11.51
C ARG A 451 -17.95 9.41 -11.68
N LEU A 452 -17.27 8.30 -11.36
CA LEU A 452 -17.86 6.97 -11.41
C LEU A 452 -19.01 6.80 -10.41
N ALA A 453 -18.86 7.31 -9.18
CA ALA A 453 -19.92 7.27 -8.18
C ALA A 453 -21.14 8.11 -8.61
N HIS A 454 -20.93 9.32 -9.13
CA HIS A 454 -22.00 10.16 -9.67
C HIS A 454 -22.70 9.51 -10.86
N PHE A 455 -21.96 8.92 -11.80
CA PHE A 455 -22.52 8.20 -12.95
C PHE A 455 -23.41 7.02 -12.53
N LEU A 456 -22.95 6.18 -11.59
CA LEU A 456 -23.71 5.05 -11.08
C LEU A 456 -25.01 5.48 -10.39
N VAL A 457 -24.97 6.54 -9.56
CA VAL A 457 -26.18 7.09 -8.92
C VAL A 457 -27.12 7.71 -9.97
N ASN A 458 -26.62 8.50 -10.92
CA ASN A 458 -27.46 9.11 -11.96
C ASN A 458 -28.19 8.08 -12.83
N ARG A 459 -27.55 6.93 -13.15
CA ARG A 459 -28.19 5.81 -13.84
C ARG A 459 -29.19 5.08 -12.95
N ALA A 460 -28.87 4.85 -11.67
CA ALA A 460 -29.82 4.28 -10.70
C ALA A 460 -31.10 5.11 -10.55
N LEU A 461 -31.01 6.45 -10.51
CA LEU A 461 -32.19 7.33 -10.45
C LEU A 461 -33.12 7.20 -11.68
N SER A 462 -32.63 6.63 -12.78
CA SER A 462 -33.41 6.41 -14.02
C SER A 462 -33.89 4.96 -14.17
N ASN A 463 -33.34 4.01 -13.39
CA ASN A 463 -33.57 2.58 -13.56
C ASN A 463 -33.58 1.83 -12.22
N ILE A 464 -34.75 1.30 -11.85
CA ILE A 464 -34.99 0.63 -10.57
C ILE A 464 -34.20 -0.67 -10.38
N GLU A 465 -33.84 -1.37 -11.47
CA GLU A 465 -33.00 -2.56 -11.36
C GLU A 465 -31.57 -2.18 -11.00
N ILE A 466 -31.01 -1.19 -11.71
CA ILE A 466 -29.70 -0.61 -11.38
C ILE A 466 -29.70 -0.05 -9.95
N ALA A 467 -30.76 0.65 -9.51
CA ALA A 467 -30.85 1.17 -8.15
C ALA A 467 -30.83 0.07 -7.07
N SER A 468 -31.65 -0.98 -7.25
CA SER A 468 -31.73 -2.11 -6.30
C SER A 468 -30.40 -2.86 -6.23
N PHE A 469 -29.80 -3.20 -7.38
CA PHE A 469 -28.53 -3.92 -7.42
C PHE A 469 -27.36 -3.07 -6.93
N LEU A 470 -27.26 -1.79 -7.33
CA LEU A 470 -26.25 -0.85 -6.83
C LEU A 470 -26.31 -0.72 -5.31
N ARG A 471 -27.51 -0.56 -4.73
CA ARG A 471 -27.71 -0.50 -3.28
C ARG A 471 -27.14 -1.73 -2.60
N TRP A 472 -27.50 -2.94 -3.04
CA TRP A 472 -27.00 -4.17 -2.44
C TRP A 472 -25.49 -4.37 -2.61
N TYR A 473 -24.94 -4.14 -3.81
CA TYR A 473 -23.52 -4.33 -4.07
C TYR A 473 -22.66 -3.36 -3.23
N VAL A 474 -23.16 -2.15 -2.97
CA VAL A 474 -22.51 -1.18 -2.09
C VAL A 474 -22.69 -1.55 -0.61
N VAL A 475 -23.88 -1.98 -0.18
CA VAL A 475 -24.18 -2.39 1.22
C VAL A 475 -23.31 -3.57 1.68
N VAL A 476 -23.17 -4.60 0.85
CA VAL A 476 -22.33 -5.78 1.17
C VAL A 476 -20.88 -5.35 1.46
N GLU A 477 -20.35 -4.40 0.70
CA GLU A 477 -18.98 -3.92 0.79
C GLU A 477 -18.72 -2.90 1.93
N LEU A 478 -19.76 -2.43 2.64
CA LEU A 478 -19.60 -1.58 3.84
C LEU A 478 -18.85 -2.29 4.99
N HIS A 479 -18.73 -3.61 4.93
CA HIS A 479 -18.02 -4.42 5.92
C HIS A 479 -16.49 -4.42 5.73
N ASP A 480 -15.95 -4.01 4.56
CA ASP A 480 -14.52 -3.91 4.34
C ASP A 480 -13.96 -2.59 4.91
N HIS A 481 -13.35 -2.67 6.10
CA HIS A 481 -12.74 -1.52 6.79
C HIS A 481 -11.72 -0.72 5.96
N ALA A 482 -11.13 -1.28 4.90
CA ALA A 482 -10.19 -0.55 4.04
C ALA A 482 -10.89 0.42 3.07
N TYR A 483 -12.12 0.10 2.63
CA TYR A 483 -12.83 0.86 1.58
C TYR A 483 -14.25 1.33 1.96
N ALA A 484 -14.78 0.86 3.11
CA ALA A 484 -16.16 1.13 3.56
C ALA A 484 -16.58 2.60 3.49
N LYS A 485 -15.68 3.55 3.81
CA LYS A 485 -15.97 5.00 3.73
C LYS A 485 -16.43 5.44 2.34
N ARG A 486 -15.89 4.85 1.28
CA ARG A 486 -16.21 5.22 -0.11
C ARG A 486 -17.47 4.57 -0.62
N TYR A 487 -17.67 3.30 -0.27
CA TYR A 487 -18.95 2.62 -0.47
C TYR A 487 -20.06 3.38 0.26
N TYR A 488 -19.85 3.74 1.53
CA TYR A 488 -20.77 4.58 2.28
C TYR A 488 -21.03 5.93 1.61
N SER A 489 -20.00 6.64 1.11
CA SER A 489 -20.20 7.89 0.36
C SER A 489 -20.95 7.73 -0.98
N THR A 490 -21.09 6.50 -1.50
CA THR A 490 -21.89 6.19 -2.69
C THR A 490 -23.32 5.80 -2.29
N TYR A 491 -23.49 5.07 -1.18
CA TYR A 491 -24.79 4.78 -0.57
C TYR A 491 -25.49 6.06 -0.08
N ASP A 492 -24.79 6.89 0.69
CA ASP A 492 -25.16 8.23 1.15
C ASP A 492 -25.71 9.05 -0.02
N MET A 493 -24.97 9.11 -1.12
CA MET A 493 -25.37 9.85 -2.32
C MET A 493 -26.58 9.23 -3.06
N LEU A 494 -26.75 7.91 -3.03
CA LEU A 494 -27.93 7.25 -3.61
C LEU A 494 -29.19 7.54 -2.79
N GLU A 495 -29.09 7.44 -1.45
CA GLU A 495 -30.16 7.79 -0.51
C GLU A 495 -30.55 9.27 -0.66
N ASP A 496 -29.56 10.17 -0.61
CA ASP A 496 -29.76 11.62 -0.64
C ASP A 496 -30.43 12.08 -1.94
N GLU A 497 -30.07 11.54 -3.10
CA GLU A 497 -30.72 11.90 -4.37
C GLU A 497 -32.07 11.19 -4.60
N MET A 498 -32.25 9.92 -4.18
CA MET A 498 -33.57 9.26 -4.25
C MET A 498 -34.60 9.95 -3.34
N MET A 499 -34.19 10.45 -2.17
CA MET A 499 -35.06 11.24 -1.27
C MET A 499 -35.42 12.63 -1.82
N LYS A 500 -34.68 13.16 -2.80
CA LYS A 500 -34.96 14.43 -3.49
C LYS A 500 -35.82 14.25 -4.75
N MET A 501 -35.96 13.02 -5.24
CA MET A 501 -36.70 12.70 -6.46
C MET A 501 -38.22 12.74 -6.22
N VAL A 502 -38.82 13.91 -6.50
CA VAL A 502 -40.28 14.08 -6.51
C VAL A 502 -40.89 13.31 -7.70
N ALA A 503 -42.03 12.64 -7.47
CA ALA A 503 -42.81 11.99 -8.52
C ALA A 503 -43.13 12.94 -9.70
N ARG A 504 -43.03 12.43 -10.93
CA ARG A 504 -43.43 13.16 -12.14
C ARG A 504 -44.95 13.28 -12.25
N GLU A 505 -45.41 14.33 -12.94
CA GLU A 505 -46.85 14.59 -13.18
C GLU A 505 -47.54 13.45 -13.97
N ASP A 506 -46.76 12.63 -14.70
CA ASP A 506 -47.22 11.45 -15.45
C ASP A 506 -47.54 10.22 -14.58
N GLY A 507 -47.30 10.26 -13.26
CA GLY A 507 -47.70 9.21 -12.32
C GLY A 507 -46.62 8.17 -11.97
N ASP A 508 -45.34 8.49 -12.14
CA ASP A 508 -44.21 7.70 -11.63
C ASP A 508 -44.29 7.48 -10.10
N GLU A 509 -43.69 6.39 -9.61
CA GLU A 509 -43.51 6.19 -8.16
C GLU A 509 -42.60 7.26 -7.55
N ASP A 510 -43.06 7.85 -6.45
CA ASP A 510 -42.32 8.81 -5.63
C ASP A 510 -40.97 8.22 -5.14
N GLY A 511 -39.88 9.00 -5.26
CA GLY A 511 -38.52 8.54 -4.93
C GLY A 511 -38.37 8.09 -3.47
N PHE A 512 -39.11 8.74 -2.57
CA PHE A 512 -39.25 8.32 -1.17
C PHE A 512 -39.83 6.90 -1.04
N ARG A 513 -40.88 6.56 -1.81
CA ARG A 513 -41.51 5.23 -1.79
C ARG A 513 -40.59 4.16 -2.39
N LEU A 514 -39.89 4.49 -3.48
CA LEU A 514 -38.87 3.62 -4.07
C LEU A 514 -37.79 3.27 -3.05
N TRP A 515 -37.23 4.28 -2.37
CA TRP A 515 -36.22 4.08 -1.32
C TRP A 515 -36.76 3.34 -0.10
N GLN A 516 -38.00 3.61 0.33
CA GLN A 516 -38.67 2.90 1.41
C GLN A 516 -38.86 1.40 1.08
N SER A 517 -39.27 1.08 -0.15
CA SER A 517 -39.42 -0.32 -0.61
C SER A 517 -38.05 -1.04 -0.64
N LEU A 518 -37.01 -0.40 -1.17
CA LEU A 518 -35.64 -0.94 -1.16
C LEU A 518 -35.09 -1.10 0.27
N SER A 519 -35.37 -0.16 1.16
CA SER A 519 -34.92 -0.22 2.57
C SER A 519 -35.57 -1.35 3.35
N ARG A 520 -36.88 -1.60 3.12
CA ARG A 520 -37.61 -2.73 3.71
C ARG A 520 -37.11 -4.10 3.26
N GLN A 521 -36.39 -4.20 2.13
CA GLN A 521 -35.69 -5.44 1.77
C GLN A 521 -34.61 -5.83 2.81
N THR A 522 -33.98 -4.86 3.49
CA THR A 522 -32.97 -5.14 4.53
C THR A 522 -33.60 -5.60 5.85
N GLU A 523 -34.82 -5.15 6.16
CA GLU A 523 -35.61 -5.72 7.27
C GLU A 523 -36.01 -7.17 6.95
N LEU A 524 -36.50 -7.43 5.73
CA LEU A 524 -36.81 -8.78 5.26
C LEU A 524 -35.62 -9.73 5.39
N THR A 525 -34.42 -9.37 4.93
CA THR A 525 -33.24 -10.24 5.08
C THR A 525 -32.87 -10.47 6.55
N ALA A 526 -32.93 -9.44 7.40
CA ALA A 526 -32.67 -9.58 8.84
C ALA A 526 -33.66 -10.54 9.53
N GLN A 527 -34.94 -10.47 9.20
CA GLN A 527 -35.97 -11.38 9.72
C GLN A 527 -35.74 -12.83 9.21
N LEU A 528 -35.42 -13.02 7.92
CA LEU A 528 -35.07 -14.33 7.37
C LEU A 528 -33.82 -14.94 8.02
N CYS A 529 -32.82 -14.12 8.36
CA CYS A 529 -31.64 -14.54 9.11
C CYS A 529 -31.96 -15.02 10.53
N SER A 530 -32.92 -14.36 11.21
CA SER A 530 -33.45 -14.80 12.50
C SER A 530 -34.16 -16.17 12.38
N ILE A 531 -35.06 -16.30 11.41
CA ILE A 531 -35.81 -17.53 11.14
C ILE A 531 -34.85 -18.70 10.84
N MET A 532 -33.87 -18.50 9.96
CA MET A 532 -32.95 -19.57 9.57
C MET A 532 -32.07 -20.02 10.74
N LYS A 533 -31.66 -19.11 11.62
CA LYS A 533 -30.92 -19.42 12.86
C LYS A 533 -31.74 -20.34 13.77
N ASP A 534 -33.02 -20.06 13.99
CA ASP A 534 -33.90 -20.87 14.83
C ASP A 534 -34.26 -22.23 14.20
N VAL A 535 -34.48 -22.27 12.88
CA VAL A 535 -34.67 -23.53 12.14
C VAL A 535 -33.41 -24.40 12.18
N ARG A 536 -32.21 -23.78 12.12
CA ARG A 536 -30.92 -24.48 12.27
C ARG A 536 -30.75 -25.04 13.68
N ASN A 537 -31.02 -24.25 14.71
CA ASN A 537 -30.95 -24.63 16.13
C ASN A 537 -31.95 -25.73 16.54
N THR A 538 -33.08 -25.84 15.84
CA THR A 538 -34.12 -26.83 16.13
C THR A 538 -33.61 -28.26 15.91
N ARG A 539 -33.68 -29.11 16.95
CA ARG A 539 -33.28 -30.52 16.89
C ARG A 539 -34.40 -31.38 16.30
N GLY A 540 -34.10 -32.14 15.25
CA GLY A 540 -35.05 -33.06 14.61
C GLY A 540 -34.65 -33.43 13.19
N ASN A 541 -35.50 -34.23 12.54
CA ASN A 541 -35.43 -34.49 11.11
C ASN A 541 -35.87 -33.26 10.29
N ALA A 542 -35.79 -33.35 8.96
CA ALA A 542 -36.16 -32.25 8.06
C ALA A 542 -37.62 -31.80 8.24
N GLU A 543 -38.54 -32.74 8.47
CA GLU A 543 -39.97 -32.45 8.67
C GLU A 543 -40.21 -31.55 9.88
N LYS A 544 -39.61 -31.86 11.04
CA LYS A 544 -39.70 -31.02 12.24
C LYS A 544 -39.11 -29.62 12.04
N LYS A 545 -38.10 -29.48 11.18
CA LYS A 545 -37.51 -28.18 10.79
C LYS A 545 -38.40 -27.40 9.83
N ILE A 546 -39.06 -28.06 8.87
CA ILE A 546 -40.06 -27.45 7.97
C ILE A 546 -41.29 -26.99 8.77
N GLU A 547 -41.75 -27.81 9.70
CA GLU A 547 -42.88 -27.46 10.58
C GLU A 547 -42.52 -26.26 11.47
N LYS A 548 -41.31 -26.23 12.06
CA LYS A 548 -40.85 -25.05 12.81
C LYS A 548 -40.72 -23.80 11.93
N LEU A 549 -40.24 -23.92 10.68
CA LEU A 549 -40.22 -22.81 9.70
C LEU A 549 -41.63 -22.25 9.47
N ARG A 550 -42.62 -23.13 9.24
CA ARG A 550 -44.03 -22.76 9.05
C ARG A 550 -44.62 -22.07 10.27
N GLN A 551 -44.33 -22.56 11.48
CA GLN A 551 -44.76 -21.98 12.74
C GLN A 551 -44.11 -20.62 13.05
N LEU A 552 -42.86 -20.41 12.63
CA LEU A 552 -42.21 -19.10 12.73
C LEU A 552 -42.86 -18.09 11.78
N LEU A 553 -42.98 -18.45 10.49
CA LEU A 553 -43.61 -17.61 9.46
C LEU A 553 -45.08 -17.29 9.77
N SER A 554 -45.84 -18.24 10.32
CA SER A 554 -47.27 -18.05 10.61
C SER A 554 -47.57 -17.51 12.01
N GLY A 555 -46.53 -17.17 12.78
CA GLY A 555 -46.64 -16.87 14.21
C GLY A 555 -45.78 -15.68 14.61
N VAL A 556 -44.52 -15.95 15.02
CA VAL A 556 -43.58 -14.91 15.49
C VAL A 556 -43.26 -13.89 14.40
N HIS A 557 -43.26 -14.33 13.14
CA HIS A 557 -43.03 -13.49 11.97
C HIS A 557 -44.26 -13.41 11.05
N SER A 558 -45.45 -13.28 11.63
CA SER A 558 -46.72 -13.19 10.89
C SER A 558 -46.78 -12.03 9.89
N GLU A 559 -46.04 -10.95 10.14
CA GLU A 559 -45.81 -9.80 9.26
C GLU A 559 -45.17 -10.19 7.92
N LEU A 560 -44.46 -11.32 7.85
CA LEU A 560 -43.95 -11.85 6.59
C LEU A 560 -45.04 -12.46 5.71
N THR A 561 -46.21 -12.85 6.24
CA THR A 561 -47.26 -13.53 5.43
C THR A 561 -48.10 -12.59 4.58
N HIS A 562 -48.14 -11.31 4.95
CA HIS A 562 -48.76 -10.22 4.21
C HIS A 562 -48.05 -8.90 4.55
N PHE A 563 -47.47 -8.25 3.54
CA PHE A 563 -46.87 -6.93 3.70
C PHE A 563 -47.94 -5.84 3.48
N ASP A 564 -48.07 -4.88 4.42
CA ASP A 564 -49.03 -3.77 4.33
C ASP A 564 -48.82 -2.92 3.06
N GLU A 565 -47.55 -2.68 2.71
CA GLU A 565 -47.11 -2.15 1.43
C GLU A 565 -46.23 -3.19 0.71
N PRO A 566 -46.38 -3.42 -0.61
CA PRO A 566 -45.54 -4.35 -1.36
C PRO A 566 -44.03 -4.02 -1.30
N ILE A 567 -43.19 -5.05 -1.34
CA ILE A 567 -41.72 -4.94 -1.34
C ILE A 567 -41.20 -5.42 -2.69
N ARG A 568 -40.35 -4.63 -3.36
CA ARG A 568 -39.66 -5.07 -4.60
C ARG A 568 -38.76 -6.27 -4.32
N SER A 569 -38.78 -7.31 -5.17
CA SER A 569 -37.90 -8.47 -4.99
C SER A 569 -36.43 -8.07 -5.11
N PRO A 570 -35.54 -8.51 -4.19
CA PRO A 570 -34.10 -8.27 -4.34
C PRO A 570 -33.50 -8.91 -5.59
N LEU A 571 -34.04 -10.05 -6.05
CA LEU A 571 -33.56 -10.77 -7.24
C LEU A 571 -34.14 -10.25 -8.56
N ALA A 572 -35.34 -9.66 -8.53
CA ALA A 572 -36.06 -9.14 -9.69
C ALA A 572 -36.78 -7.82 -9.32
N PRO A 573 -36.09 -6.66 -9.34
CA PRO A 573 -36.61 -5.42 -8.75
C PRO A 573 -37.88 -4.85 -9.41
N THR A 574 -38.18 -5.30 -10.62
CA THR A 574 -39.44 -5.10 -11.34
C THR A 574 -40.64 -5.85 -10.73
N LEU A 575 -40.41 -6.91 -9.95
CA LEU A 575 -41.45 -7.75 -9.33
C LEU A 575 -41.78 -7.29 -7.91
N LEU A 576 -43.05 -6.90 -7.68
CA LEU A 576 -43.57 -6.56 -6.35
C LEU A 576 -44.07 -7.82 -5.60
N LEU A 577 -43.55 -8.03 -4.40
CA LEU A 577 -43.93 -9.10 -3.47
C LEU A 577 -44.94 -8.59 -2.45
N THR A 578 -45.92 -9.42 -2.08
CA THR A 578 -47.02 -9.06 -1.15
C THR A 578 -47.07 -9.89 0.13
N GLY A 579 -46.15 -10.85 0.29
CA GLY A 579 -45.97 -11.69 1.48
C GLY A 579 -45.45 -13.08 1.13
N VAL A 580 -45.13 -13.89 2.15
CA VAL A 580 -44.70 -15.28 2.06
C VAL A 580 -45.92 -16.24 2.12
N VAL A 581 -45.80 -17.40 1.48
CA VAL A 581 -46.71 -18.55 1.60
C VAL A 581 -46.04 -19.60 2.49
N PRO A 582 -46.38 -19.71 3.79
CA PRO A 582 -45.76 -20.68 4.69
C PRO A 582 -45.94 -22.13 4.22
N GLN A 583 -47.11 -22.46 3.68
CA GLN A 583 -47.48 -23.83 3.30
C GLN A 583 -46.59 -24.38 2.16
N GLU A 584 -46.27 -23.57 1.15
CA GLU A 584 -45.36 -23.96 0.07
C GLU A 584 -43.87 -23.84 0.43
N SER A 585 -43.55 -23.08 1.48
CA SER A 585 -42.18 -22.88 1.97
C SER A 585 -41.64 -24.11 2.69
N SER A 586 -40.34 -24.38 2.51
CA SER A 586 -39.65 -25.59 2.99
C SER A 586 -38.14 -25.32 3.20
N ILE A 587 -37.35 -26.38 3.41
CA ILE A 587 -35.88 -26.31 3.52
C ILE A 587 -35.24 -27.31 2.56
N PHE A 588 -33.98 -27.08 2.17
CA PHE A 588 -33.18 -28.07 1.45
C PHE A 588 -32.48 -29.04 2.41
N LYS A 589 -32.22 -30.26 1.93
CA LYS A 589 -31.47 -31.31 2.64
C LYS A 589 -29.94 -31.11 2.48
N SER A 590 -29.43 -29.95 2.88
CA SER A 590 -28.00 -29.58 2.79
C SER A 590 -27.43 -29.23 4.18
N SER A 591 -26.10 -29.23 4.31
CA SER A 591 -25.34 -28.95 5.55
C SER A 591 -25.69 -27.60 6.19
N LEU A 592 -25.92 -26.57 5.36
CA LEU A 592 -26.29 -25.22 5.79
C LEU A 592 -27.81 -25.04 6.01
N ILE A 593 -28.63 -26.01 5.56
CA ILE A 593 -30.10 -26.01 5.67
C ILE A 593 -30.74 -24.71 5.12
N PRO A 594 -30.47 -24.30 3.85
CA PRO A 594 -31.06 -23.09 3.30
C PRO A 594 -32.57 -23.21 3.14
N LEU A 595 -33.26 -22.07 3.24
CA LEU A 595 -34.72 -21.99 3.16
C LEU A 595 -35.14 -21.93 1.69
N ARG A 596 -36.22 -22.65 1.33
CA ARG A 596 -36.93 -22.45 0.06
C ARG A 596 -38.23 -21.70 0.38
N LEU A 597 -38.28 -20.43 0.04
CA LEU A 597 -39.39 -19.53 0.32
C LEU A 597 -40.24 -19.34 -0.93
N THR A 598 -41.56 -19.37 -0.76
CA THR A 598 -42.50 -18.99 -1.83
C THR A 598 -43.14 -17.67 -1.44
N PHE A 599 -42.97 -16.65 -2.27
CA PHE A 599 -43.59 -15.33 -2.10
C PHE A 599 -44.81 -15.21 -3.01
N LYS A 600 -45.86 -14.53 -2.52
CA LYS A 600 -46.97 -14.01 -3.32
C LYS A 600 -46.52 -12.76 -4.06
N THR A 601 -47.00 -12.55 -5.28
CA THR A 601 -46.66 -11.38 -6.10
C THR A 601 -47.90 -10.49 -6.33
N ALA A 602 -47.69 -9.20 -6.56
CA ALA A 602 -48.79 -8.23 -6.71
C ALA A 602 -49.70 -8.49 -7.92
N ASN A 603 -49.19 -9.18 -8.95
CA ASN A 603 -49.95 -9.66 -10.11
C ASN A 603 -50.70 -10.99 -9.88
N GLY A 604 -50.80 -11.47 -8.63
CA GLY A 604 -51.57 -12.67 -8.25
C GLY A 604 -50.85 -14.00 -8.44
N GLY A 605 -49.59 -13.99 -8.88
CA GLY A 605 -48.75 -15.17 -9.00
C GLY A 605 -47.98 -15.55 -7.73
N THR A 606 -46.99 -16.44 -7.89
CA THR A 606 -45.98 -16.72 -6.87
C THR A 606 -44.57 -16.70 -7.46
N SER A 607 -43.58 -16.39 -6.64
CA SER A 607 -42.15 -16.44 -6.98
C SER A 607 -41.39 -17.24 -5.92
N LYS A 608 -40.44 -18.08 -6.34
CA LYS A 608 -39.76 -19.04 -5.47
C LYS A 608 -38.28 -18.69 -5.38
N MET A 609 -37.78 -18.57 -4.15
CA MET A 609 -36.43 -18.08 -3.85
C MET A 609 -35.79 -18.96 -2.79
N ILE A 610 -34.48 -19.15 -2.90
CA ILE A 610 -33.64 -19.82 -1.93
C ILE A 610 -32.95 -18.76 -1.08
N PHE A 611 -33.02 -18.86 0.24
CA PHE A 611 -32.26 -18.02 1.16
C PHE A 611 -31.15 -18.85 1.82
N LYS A 612 -29.89 -18.44 1.62
CA LYS A 612 -28.68 -19.06 2.17
C LYS A 612 -28.07 -18.15 3.26
N LYS A 613 -27.53 -18.76 4.32
CA LYS A 613 -26.66 -18.09 5.30
C LYS A 613 -25.57 -19.02 5.86
N GLY A 614 -24.41 -18.45 6.18
CA GLY A 614 -23.15 -19.16 6.41
C GLY A 614 -22.39 -19.48 5.11
N ASP A 615 -22.59 -18.69 4.05
CA ASP A 615 -22.07 -18.93 2.69
C ASP A 615 -21.82 -17.61 1.94
N ASP A 616 -20.68 -17.47 1.23
CA ASP A 616 -20.29 -16.22 0.57
C ASP A 616 -20.69 -16.21 -0.92
N LEU A 617 -21.97 -15.87 -1.15
CA LEU A 617 -22.58 -15.89 -2.48
C LEU A 617 -22.01 -14.87 -3.48
N ARG A 618 -21.04 -14.02 -3.10
CA ARG A 618 -20.36 -13.13 -4.06
C ARG A 618 -19.59 -13.93 -5.12
N GLN A 619 -19.13 -15.13 -4.78
CA GLN A 619 -18.42 -16.01 -5.74
C GLN A 619 -19.39 -16.56 -6.80
N ASP A 620 -20.49 -17.20 -6.38
CA ASP A 620 -21.56 -17.66 -7.28
C ASP A 620 -22.17 -16.51 -8.09
N GLN A 621 -22.36 -15.34 -7.48
CA GLN A 621 -22.89 -14.16 -8.16
C GLN A 621 -21.98 -13.68 -9.29
N LEU A 622 -20.66 -13.61 -9.06
CA LEU A 622 -19.69 -13.28 -10.10
C LEU A 622 -19.68 -14.34 -11.21
N VAL A 623 -19.77 -15.63 -10.86
CA VAL A 623 -19.77 -16.71 -11.87
C VAL A 623 -21.02 -16.68 -12.73
N ILE A 624 -22.22 -16.54 -12.14
CA ILE A 624 -23.44 -16.44 -12.95
C ILE A 624 -23.49 -15.14 -13.76
N GLN A 625 -23.00 -14.01 -13.24
CA GLN A 625 -22.86 -12.79 -14.05
C GLN A 625 -21.97 -13.04 -15.30
N MET A 626 -20.89 -13.82 -15.16
CA MET A 626 -20.07 -14.24 -16.29
C MET A 626 -20.81 -15.21 -17.23
N VAL A 627 -21.68 -16.10 -16.72
CA VAL A 627 -22.57 -16.94 -17.55
C VAL A 627 -23.55 -16.09 -18.36
N SER A 628 -24.21 -15.11 -17.74
CA SER A 628 -25.12 -14.17 -18.43
C SER A 628 -24.42 -13.39 -19.53
N LEU A 629 -23.19 -12.93 -19.28
CA LEU A 629 -22.37 -12.24 -20.27
C LEU A 629 -21.97 -13.17 -21.42
N MET A 630 -21.55 -14.40 -21.13
CA MET A 630 -21.23 -15.38 -22.17
C MET A 630 -22.45 -15.75 -23.02
N ASP A 631 -23.62 -15.91 -22.40
CA ASP A 631 -24.89 -16.17 -23.08
C ASP A 631 -25.29 -15.03 -24.03
N ARG A 632 -25.22 -13.77 -23.57
CA ARG A 632 -25.48 -12.58 -24.42
C ARG A 632 -24.49 -12.51 -25.59
N LEU A 633 -23.20 -12.73 -25.35
CA LEU A 633 -22.16 -12.68 -26.39
C LEU A 633 -22.33 -13.80 -27.43
N LEU A 634 -22.68 -15.01 -27.01
CA LEU A 634 -22.94 -16.14 -27.93
C LEU A 634 -24.22 -15.89 -28.77
N LYS A 635 -25.28 -15.35 -28.16
CA LYS A 635 -26.52 -14.99 -28.86
C LYS A 635 -26.34 -13.86 -29.89
N LEU A 636 -25.45 -12.89 -29.63
CA LEU A 636 -25.08 -11.88 -30.62
C LEU A 636 -24.39 -12.48 -31.86
N GLU A 637 -23.61 -13.57 -31.68
CA GLU A 637 -23.01 -14.37 -32.77
C GLU A 637 -23.98 -15.46 -33.31
N ASN A 638 -25.28 -15.38 -32.99
CA ASN A 638 -26.35 -16.31 -33.38
C ASN A 638 -26.19 -17.76 -32.85
N MET A 639 -25.42 -17.97 -31.79
CA MET A 639 -25.37 -19.24 -31.05
C MET A 639 -26.19 -19.16 -29.75
N ASP A 640 -27.44 -19.60 -29.79
CA ASP A 640 -28.15 -19.94 -28.55
C ASP A 640 -27.74 -21.34 -28.08
N LEU A 641 -27.14 -21.41 -26.90
CA LEU A 641 -26.77 -22.65 -26.22
C LEU A 641 -27.76 -23.05 -25.11
N HIS A 642 -28.90 -22.35 -24.95
CA HIS A 642 -29.90 -22.59 -23.91
C HIS A 642 -29.32 -22.61 -22.49
N LEU A 643 -28.41 -21.67 -22.19
CA LEU A 643 -27.87 -21.49 -20.85
C LEU A 643 -28.97 -21.00 -19.89
N THR A 644 -28.86 -21.35 -18.60
CA THR A 644 -29.80 -20.92 -17.54
C THR A 644 -29.07 -20.06 -16.50
N PRO A 645 -28.81 -18.77 -16.80
CA PRO A 645 -28.28 -17.82 -15.82
C PRO A 645 -29.37 -17.41 -14.81
N TYR A 646 -29.45 -18.17 -13.72
CA TYR A 646 -30.40 -17.94 -12.62
C TYR A 646 -29.96 -16.78 -11.70
N GLN A 647 -30.88 -15.99 -11.16
CA GLN A 647 -30.51 -14.82 -10.37
C GLN A 647 -29.82 -15.19 -9.04
N VAL A 648 -28.73 -14.49 -8.71
CA VAL A 648 -27.96 -14.61 -7.46
C VAL A 648 -27.67 -13.23 -6.90
N LEU A 649 -27.88 -13.04 -5.61
CA LEU A 649 -27.58 -11.80 -4.91
C LEU A 649 -27.03 -12.06 -3.50
N ALA A 650 -25.78 -11.67 -3.25
CA ALA A 650 -25.29 -11.52 -1.89
C ALA A 650 -26.02 -10.34 -1.19
N THR A 651 -26.53 -10.58 0.01
CA THR A 651 -27.16 -9.54 0.87
C THR A 651 -26.32 -9.18 2.09
N GLY A 652 -25.28 -9.98 2.38
CA GLY A 652 -24.24 -9.70 3.37
C GLY A 652 -22.95 -10.44 3.03
N GLN A 653 -22.02 -10.56 3.99
CA GLN A 653 -20.75 -11.29 3.80
C GLN A 653 -20.91 -12.81 3.84
N ASP A 654 -21.92 -13.32 4.55
CA ASP A 654 -22.20 -14.76 4.69
C ASP A 654 -23.66 -15.11 4.34
N GLU A 655 -24.40 -14.23 3.68
CA GLU A 655 -25.84 -14.41 3.43
C GLU A 655 -26.29 -13.82 2.08
N GLY A 656 -27.34 -14.41 1.52
CA GLY A 656 -27.92 -13.94 0.26
C GLY A 656 -29.07 -14.80 -0.28
N MET A 657 -29.53 -14.40 -1.46
CA MET A 657 -30.65 -15.00 -2.18
C MET A 657 -30.19 -15.63 -3.50
N VAL A 658 -30.86 -16.72 -3.89
CA VAL A 658 -30.71 -17.41 -5.18
C VAL A 658 -32.10 -17.72 -5.72
N GLU A 659 -32.31 -17.59 -7.03
CA GLU A 659 -33.55 -17.97 -7.70
C GLU A 659 -33.80 -19.49 -7.62
N PHE A 660 -35.06 -19.90 -7.41
CA PHE A 660 -35.42 -21.33 -7.44
C PHE A 660 -35.87 -21.77 -8.83
N ILE A 661 -34.96 -22.37 -9.60
CA ILE A 661 -35.27 -23.04 -10.88
C ILE A 661 -35.85 -24.43 -10.61
N PRO A 662 -37.08 -24.75 -11.05
CA PRO A 662 -37.64 -26.10 -10.97
C PRO A 662 -36.78 -27.08 -11.78
N SER A 663 -36.15 -28.04 -11.09
CA SER A 663 -35.10 -28.89 -11.67
C SER A 663 -34.79 -30.10 -10.78
N SER A 664 -34.07 -31.08 -11.32
CA SER A 664 -33.66 -32.32 -10.64
C SER A 664 -32.14 -32.55 -10.80
N PRO A 665 -31.39 -32.88 -9.73
CA PRO A 665 -29.96 -33.20 -9.86
C PRO A 665 -29.71 -34.52 -10.61
N LEU A 666 -28.61 -34.61 -11.36
CA LEU A 666 -28.23 -35.83 -12.09
C LEU A 666 -28.14 -37.06 -11.18
N ALA A 667 -27.62 -36.89 -9.97
CA ALA A 667 -27.54 -37.98 -8.98
C ALA A 667 -28.92 -38.58 -8.65
N GLN A 668 -29.94 -37.71 -8.47
CA GLN A 668 -31.32 -38.14 -8.23
C GLN A 668 -31.92 -38.80 -9.48
N ILE A 669 -31.76 -38.16 -10.65
CA ILE A 669 -32.23 -38.68 -11.94
C ILE A 669 -31.71 -40.09 -12.20
N ILE A 670 -30.39 -40.32 -12.04
CA ILE A 670 -29.78 -41.65 -12.25
C ILE A 670 -30.32 -42.66 -11.23
N SER A 671 -30.58 -42.25 -9.98
CA SER A 671 -31.12 -43.16 -8.95
C SER A 671 -32.60 -43.55 -9.15
N GLU A 672 -33.43 -42.63 -9.65
CA GLU A 672 -34.88 -42.83 -9.81
C GLU A 672 -35.26 -43.33 -11.22
N HIS A 673 -34.58 -42.84 -12.26
CA HIS A 673 -34.89 -43.08 -13.68
C HIS A 673 -33.87 -43.96 -14.41
N ARG A 674 -32.76 -44.35 -13.75
CA ARG A 674 -31.61 -45.11 -14.32
C ARG A 674 -30.80 -44.39 -15.39
N SER A 675 -31.41 -43.58 -16.24
CA SER A 675 -30.72 -42.78 -17.27
C SER A 675 -31.38 -41.40 -17.44
N ILE A 676 -30.61 -40.45 -17.99
CA ILE A 676 -31.13 -39.12 -18.37
C ILE A 676 -32.17 -39.27 -19.49
N THR A 677 -31.91 -40.15 -20.47
CA THR A 677 -32.83 -40.46 -21.57
C THR A 677 -34.21 -40.88 -21.04
N SER A 678 -34.25 -41.80 -20.07
CA SER A 678 -35.49 -42.28 -19.43
C SER A 678 -36.17 -41.27 -18.49
N TYR A 679 -35.48 -40.18 -18.14
CA TYR A 679 -36.09 -39.02 -17.48
C TYR A 679 -36.74 -38.10 -18.52
N LEU A 680 -36.01 -37.72 -19.58
CA LEU A 680 -36.55 -36.84 -20.64
C LEU A 680 -37.72 -37.49 -21.40
N GLN A 681 -37.66 -38.80 -21.68
CA GLN A 681 -38.78 -39.60 -22.24
C GLN A 681 -40.08 -39.47 -21.43
N LYS A 682 -40.03 -39.22 -20.12
CA LYS A 682 -41.23 -39.10 -19.27
C LYS A 682 -41.94 -37.76 -19.43
N PHE A 683 -41.21 -36.70 -19.78
CA PHE A 683 -41.75 -35.35 -19.93
C PHE A 683 -41.99 -34.98 -21.40
N HIS A 684 -41.14 -35.46 -22.30
CA HIS A 684 -41.19 -35.20 -23.75
C HIS A 684 -41.10 -36.49 -24.60
N PRO A 685 -42.03 -37.46 -24.44
CA PRO A 685 -42.07 -38.67 -25.26
C PRO A 685 -42.38 -38.37 -26.73
N ASP A 686 -41.70 -39.06 -27.64
CA ASP A 686 -41.90 -38.97 -29.09
C ASP A 686 -41.44 -40.29 -29.75
N GLU A 687 -42.35 -41.09 -30.30
CA GLU A 687 -41.99 -42.42 -30.85
C GLU A 687 -41.18 -42.34 -32.17
N ASP A 688 -41.39 -41.28 -32.96
CA ASP A 688 -40.59 -40.97 -34.15
C ASP A 688 -39.30 -40.17 -33.80
N GLY A 689 -39.21 -39.68 -32.55
CA GLY A 689 -38.14 -38.83 -32.05
C GLY A 689 -36.85 -39.58 -31.70
N PRO A 690 -35.68 -38.90 -31.75
CA PRO A 690 -34.39 -39.50 -31.41
C PRO A 690 -34.38 -40.04 -29.97
N PHE A 691 -34.11 -41.35 -29.85
CA PHE A 691 -34.15 -42.09 -28.58
C PHE A 691 -35.51 -42.07 -27.86
N GLY A 692 -36.63 -41.86 -28.57
CA GLY A 692 -37.96 -41.79 -27.96
C GLY A 692 -38.29 -40.45 -27.31
N ILE A 693 -37.52 -39.39 -27.62
CA ILE A 693 -37.62 -38.04 -27.05
C ILE A 693 -37.83 -37.04 -28.19
N THR A 694 -38.63 -35.99 -27.96
CA THR A 694 -38.77 -34.91 -28.95
C THR A 694 -37.40 -34.33 -29.33
N ALA A 695 -37.18 -34.13 -30.64
CA ALA A 695 -35.89 -33.65 -31.14
C ALA A 695 -35.46 -32.32 -30.50
N GLN A 696 -36.42 -31.43 -30.20
CA GLN A 696 -36.16 -30.15 -29.53
C GLN A 696 -35.63 -30.32 -28.10
N CYS A 697 -36.19 -31.24 -27.29
CA CYS A 697 -35.72 -31.46 -25.92
C CYS A 697 -34.29 -32.03 -25.92
N LEU A 698 -34.00 -32.97 -26.83
CA LEU A 698 -32.66 -33.50 -27.00
C LEU A 698 -31.66 -32.44 -27.50
N GLU A 699 -32.05 -31.57 -28.44
CA GLU A 699 -31.21 -30.46 -28.90
C GLU A 699 -30.91 -29.46 -27.77
N THR A 700 -31.92 -29.13 -26.95
CA THR A 700 -31.77 -28.30 -25.76
C THR A 700 -30.79 -28.90 -24.76
N PHE A 701 -30.89 -30.21 -24.49
CA PHE A 701 -29.93 -30.91 -23.64
C PHE A 701 -28.50 -30.89 -24.21
N ILE A 702 -28.33 -31.18 -25.51
CA ILE A 702 -27.01 -31.15 -26.18
C ILE A 702 -26.38 -29.76 -26.12
N LYS A 703 -27.14 -28.72 -26.47
CA LYS A 703 -26.70 -27.31 -26.47
C LYS A 703 -26.27 -26.84 -25.07
N SER A 704 -27.14 -27.02 -24.08
CA SER A 704 -26.88 -26.58 -22.70
C SER A 704 -25.74 -27.37 -22.05
N CYS A 705 -25.68 -28.68 -22.28
CA CYS A 705 -24.56 -29.51 -21.84
C CYS A 705 -23.22 -29.08 -22.46
N ALA A 706 -23.19 -28.77 -23.77
CA ALA A 706 -21.99 -28.24 -24.43
C ALA A 706 -21.58 -26.88 -23.85
N GLY A 707 -22.54 -25.97 -23.66
CA GLY A 707 -22.34 -24.65 -23.07
C GLY A 707 -21.71 -24.72 -21.68
N TYR A 708 -22.35 -25.40 -20.72
CA TYR A 708 -21.80 -25.54 -19.36
C TYR A 708 -20.48 -26.32 -19.32
N SER A 709 -20.23 -27.26 -20.24
CA SER A 709 -18.93 -27.95 -20.34
C SER A 709 -17.80 -27.00 -20.76
N VAL A 710 -18.06 -26.05 -21.67
CA VAL A 710 -17.10 -25.01 -22.08
C VAL A 710 -16.93 -23.95 -21.00
N ILE A 711 -18.01 -23.48 -20.38
CA ILE A 711 -17.99 -22.49 -19.30
C ILE A 711 -17.18 -23.01 -18.11
N THR A 712 -17.45 -24.24 -17.65
CA THR A 712 -16.74 -24.82 -16.49
C THR A 712 -15.26 -25.06 -16.77
N TYR A 713 -14.88 -25.33 -18.03
CA TYR A 713 -13.49 -25.37 -18.46
C TYR A 713 -12.82 -23.98 -18.44
N ILE A 714 -13.44 -22.96 -19.03
CA ILE A 714 -12.91 -21.58 -19.09
C ILE A 714 -12.76 -20.97 -17.68
N MET A 715 -13.78 -21.13 -16.83
CA MET A 715 -13.79 -20.61 -15.46
C MET A 715 -12.98 -21.47 -14.48
N GLY A 716 -12.49 -22.64 -14.92
CA GLY A 716 -11.75 -23.58 -14.08
C GLY A 716 -12.56 -24.03 -12.86
N VAL A 717 -13.83 -24.35 -13.05
CA VAL A 717 -14.74 -24.81 -11.97
C VAL A 717 -14.34 -26.22 -11.58
N GLY A 718 -14.02 -26.43 -10.29
CA GLY A 718 -13.65 -27.73 -9.77
C GLY A 718 -14.86 -28.62 -9.53
N ASP A 719 -15.72 -28.24 -8.59
CA ASP A 719 -16.68 -29.14 -7.94
C ASP A 719 -17.95 -29.44 -8.76
N ARG A 720 -17.74 -30.30 -9.75
CA ARG A 720 -18.72 -30.72 -10.75
C ARG A 720 -19.30 -32.08 -10.41
N HIS A 721 -19.63 -32.36 -9.14
CA HIS A 721 -20.29 -33.62 -8.77
C HIS A 721 -21.74 -33.71 -9.27
N LEU A 722 -22.32 -34.91 -9.32
CA LEU A 722 -23.61 -35.15 -9.99
C LEU A 722 -24.79 -34.47 -9.27
N ASP A 723 -24.66 -34.10 -8.00
CA ASP A 723 -25.65 -33.32 -7.26
C ASP A 723 -25.60 -31.81 -7.59
N ASN A 724 -24.50 -31.31 -8.16
CA ASN A 724 -24.31 -29.92 -8.61
C ASN A 724 -24.63 -29.72 -10.09
N LEU A 725 -24.96 -30.79 -10.83
CA LEU A 725 -25.41 -30.75 -12.22
C LEU A 725 -26.91 -31.03 -12.23
N LEU A 726 -27.72 -30.05 -12.60
CA LEU A 726 -29.16 -30.09 -12.54
C LEU A 726 -29.75 -30.05 -13.95
N ILE A 727 -30.88 -30.72 -14.14
CA ILE A 727 -31.64 -30.77 -15.39
C ILE A 727 -33.08 -30.29 -15.12
N ARG A 728 -33.60 -29.45 -16.02
CA ARG A 728 -35.02 -29.08 -16.12
C ARG A 728 -35.81 -30.15 -16.88
N ASP A 729 -37.12 -30.19 -16.68
CA ASP A 729 -38.03 -31.08 -17.42
C ASP A 729 -37.94 -30.89 -18.94
N ASP A 730 -37.78 -29.63 -19.40
CA ASP A 730 -37.52 -29.25 -20.80
C ASP A 730 -36.16 -29.69 -21.39
N GLY A 731 -35.28 -30.28 -20.58
CA GLY A 731 -33.96 -30.77 -20.98
C GLY A 731 -32.80 -29.78 -20.78
N CYS A 732 -33.03 -28.54 -20.35
CA CYS A 732 -31.92 -27.61 -20.05
C CYS A 732 -31.05 -28.14 -18.89
N LEU A 733 -29.78 -28.41 -19.15
CA LEU A 733 -28.78 -28.73 -18.15
C LEU A 733 -28.08 -27.46 -17.65
N PHE A 734 -27.85 -27.35 -16.35
CA PHE A 734 -27.05 -26.28 -15.75
C PHE A 734 -26.24 -26.77 -14.53
N HIS A 735 -25.23 -25.99 -14.15
CA HIS A 735 -24.40 -26.24 -12.96
C HIS A 735 -24.71 -25.21 -11.86
N VAL A 736 -24.61 -25.63 -10.60
CA VAL A 736 -24.82 -24.81 -9.40
C VAL A 736 -23.73 -25.07 -8.36
N ASP A 737 -23.63 -24.17 -7.37
CA ASP A 737 -22.62 -24.18 -6.29
C ASP A 737 -21.19 -24.02 -6.82
N PHE A 738 -20.77 -22.75 -6.89
CA PHE A 738 -19.48 -22.36 -7.47
C PHE A 738 -18.40 -22.14 -6.41
N GLY A 739 -18.44 -22.84 -5.27
CA GLY A 739 -17.45 -22.71 -4.19
C GLY A 739 -15.98 -22.96 -4.59
N PHE A 740 -15.73 -23.64 -5.72
CA PHE A 740 -14.39 -23.96 -6.23
C PHE A 740 -14.24 -23.55 -7.71
N ILE A 741 -13.51 -22.45 -7.97
CA ILE A 741 -13.25 -21.90 -9.31
C ILE A 741 -11.77 -21.51 -9.52
N LEU A 742 -11.43 -21.08 -10.75
CA LEU A 742 -10.09 -20.63 -11.15
C LEU A 742 -8.99 -21.68 -10.91
N GLY A 743 -9.31 -22.95 -11.14
CA GLY A 743 -8.39 -24.08 -10.97
C GLY A 743 -8.27 -24.59 -9.54
N ARG A 744 -9.07 -24.07 -8.59
CA ARG A 744 -9.30 -24.72 -7.30
C ARG A 744 -10.29 -25.88 -7.48
N ASP A 745 -10.00 -27.01 -6.87
CA ASP A 745 -10.85 -28.20 -6.88
C ASP A 745 -10.71 -28.92 -5.52
N PRO A 746 -11.78 -29.50 -4.94
CA PRO A 746 -11.69 -30.30 -3.72
C PRO A 746 -10.88 -31.61 -3.88
N LYS A 747 -10.53 -32.01 -5.11
CA LYS A 747 -9.80 -33.25 -5.41
C LYS A 747 -8.43 -32.96 -6.04
N PRO A 748 -7.39 -33.75 -5.73
CA PRO A 748 -6.11 -33.65 -6.43
C PRO A 748 -6.24 -34.15 -7.88
N PHE A 749 -5.65 -33.42 -8.83
CA PHE A 749 -5.58 -33.75 -10.25
C PHE A 749 -6.94 -34.00 -10.95
N PRO A 750 -7.88 -33.02 -10.93
CA PRO A 750 -9.13 -33.14 -11.66
C PRO A 750 -8.89 -33.11 -13.19
N PRO A 751 -9.75 -33.77 -13.99
CA PRO A 751 -9.75 -33.57 -15.44
C PRO A 751 -10.19 -32.12 -15.74
N PRO A 752 -9.57 -31.43 -16.73
CA PRO A 752 -9.86 -30.02 -16.97
C PRO A 752 -11.30 -29.79 -17.46
N MET A 753 -11.77 -30.65 -18.36
CA MET A 753 -13.18 -30.75 -18.78
C MET A 753 -13.79 -31.98 -18.12
N LYS A 754 -15.04 -31.90 -17.64
CA LYS A 754 -15.76 -33.04 -17.06
C LYS A 754 -17.09 -33.26 -17.78
N LEU A 755 -17.09 -34.23 -18.68
CA LEU A 755 -18.29 -34.77 -19.32
C LEU A 755 -18.52 -36.18 -18.77
N CYS A 756 -19.62 -36.41 -18.04
CA CYS A 756 -19.88 -37.70 -17.39
C CYS A 756 -20.38 -38.74 -18.41
N LYS A 757 -20.16 -40.03 -18.15
CA LYS A 757 -20.54 -41.11 -19.09
C LYS A 757 -22.03 -41.06 -19.42
N GLU A 758 -22.84 -40.82 -18.41
CA GLU A 758 -24.31 -40.76 -18.47
C GLU A 758 -24.79 -39.59 -19.35
N MET A 759 -24.02 -38.49 -19.39
CA MET A 759 -24.27 -37.34 -20.26
C MET A 759 -23.93 -37.66 -21.73
N VAL A 760 -22.90 -38.49 -21.98
CA VAL A 760 -22.56 -38.95 -23.33
C VAL A 760 -23.56 -40.01 -23.82
N GLU A 761 -23.98 -40.94 -22.97
CA GLU A 761 -25.00 -41.95 -23.29
C GLU A 761 -26.34 -41.28 -23.67
N ALA A 762 -26.70 -40.18 -23.02
CA ALA A 762 -27.88 -39.37 -23.37
C ALA A 762 -27.79 -38.68 -24.75
N MET A 763 -26.59 -38.52 -25.31
CA MET A 763 -26.36 -37.99 -26.66
C MET A 763 -26.24 -39.08 -27.74
N GLY A 764 -26.33 -40.36 -27.35
CA GLY A 764 -26.17 -41.51 -28.24
C GLY A 764 -24.89 -42.33 -28.02
N GLY A 765 -24.09 -42.02 -26.99
CA GLY A 765 -22.87 -42.76 -26.65
C GLY A 765 -21.64 -42.33 -27.46
N THR A 766 -20.57 -43.13 -27.38
CA THR A 766 -19.27 -42.85 -28.00
C THR A 766 -19.08 -43.48 -29.39
N GLU A 767 -20.07 -44.20 -29.92
CA GLU A 767 -19.95 -44.93 -31.19
C GLU A 767 -20.61 -44.18 -32.36
N ARG A 768 -19.92 -43.14 -32.85
CA ARG A 768 -20.10 -42.53 -34.18
C ARG A 768 -18.76 -42.04 -34.73
#